data_AF-A0A6N2WB99-F1
#
_entry.id   AF-A0A6N2WB99-F1
#
_cell.length_a   1.000
_cell.length_b   1.000
_cell.length_c   1.000
_cell.angle_alpha   90.00
_cell.angle_beta   90.00
_cell.angle_gamma   90.00
#
_symmetry.space_group_name_H-M   'P 1'
#
loop_
_entity.id
_entity.type
_entity.pdbx_description
1 polymer ?
#
loop_
_entity_poly.entity_id
_entity_poly.type
_entity_poly.pdbx_seq_one_letter_code
_entity_poly.pdbx_strand_id
1 'polypeptide(L)'
;MNDVSLWQNEIQFPVKNIWDSLNIFYISDIHLEFHIEGFETIKKRSLPPAIRKLVIDIFGENKDRAKRGYFDYIIIDGDIADDIAIVDIFFSCLNKEIPSMEKVLYVLGNHELSAYSTRQECYEQYMKLSAKHGIHLLINDGFMKYDYIDKRSVPKCLIFGGTGFSKYNEMYNTTNLCYSKDLINNRDEEIKESEIFYSIYKKYLLKAKKMHLPLIVISHCPVNDWLKEGEEDSQCIYFYGHDHHNRYVRDKYRTIFADNQIGYTGNIQMKLCSLGCVYDPFIRYTDGCHKISIEEYVLYYRYIGERLNEPKLINNILKQKDAGLYLIKHDGYYGFFVKTQKGVKMCVGGMVKQVSTINSMDYYNETFLSMVKSFYEGLKPYRLVQERIASEVKRLGFNGTIHGCIVDVNYYNHIMVNPYDGKLTYYYSPVFGVAKQFASFDKLLESINKERLSEQITTAEQIEEQKKILGVLQKENALICQPQQNLSEYIDKMIFIDRKESLYAVSRRVNQVQRLFSANLLREWDNTLVASKIEFKSNEISGYNLIEDNWKNILLLRREDVTEKMLRKIILGRNKRNLFPYISYENWGGKVFPLCRAKDEEIELFMSLVPDSMFKDRIIREQLMNKLDDDFLKYYPAKYFTYDLLQKYVKSCGELAIIKNAPYLARMKEQAHIRRYFIEIAEKNANYTIKHIDELPKEYQCEELYQKLALSLYQKHRPKWCPDYIWKYHNNPR
;
A
#
# COMPACT_ATOMS: atom_id res chain seq x y z
N MET A 1 -6.46 21.77 -28.93
CA MET A 1 -5.57 22.53 -28.03
C MET A 1 -6.47 23.32 -27.09
N ASN A 2 -6.73 22.78 -25.90
CA ASN A 2 -7.31 23.51 -24.77
C ASN A 2 -6.39 23.19 -23.59
N ASP A 3 -5.81 24.24 -23.02
CA ASP A 3 -4.98 24.21 -21.82
C ASP A 3 -5.73 23.51 -20.69
N VAL A 4 -5.31 22.29 -20.36
CA VAL A 4 -5.59 21.67 -19.08
C VAL A 4 -4.28 21.72 -18.33
N SER A 5 -3.99 22.85 -17.68
CA SER A 5 -3.02 22.89 -16.60
C SER A 5 -3.52 21.93 -15.53
N LEU A 6 -3.07 20.67 -15.58
CA LEU A 6 -3.40 19.68 -14.57
C LEU A 6 -2.80 20.16 -13.25
N TRP A 7 -3.69 20.65 -12.40
CA TRP A 7 -3.65 20.65 -10.95
C TRP A 7 -2.34 20.16 -10.36
N GLN A 8 -1.33 21.04 -10.32
CA GLN A 8 -0.26 20.89 -9.35
C GLN A 8 -0.95 20.94 -7.99
N ASN A 9 -1.13 19.79 -7.36
CA ASN A 9 -1.24 19.76 -5.91
C ASN A 9 0.03 20.44 -5.44
N GLU A 10 -0.08 21.65 -4.91
CA GLU A 10 0.94 22.21 -4.04
C GLU A 10 1.19 21.12 -3.03
N ILE A 11 2.30 20.40 -3.17
CA ILE A 11 2.73 19.50 -2.12
C ILE A 11 2.88 20.45 -0.93
N GLN A 12 1.93 20.36 0.01
CA GLN A 12 1.84 21.21 1.19
C GLN A 12 3.00 20.85 2.13
N PHE A 13 4.23 21.03 1.67
CA PHE A 13 5.32 21.34 2.56
C PHE A 13 5.17 22.80 2.95
N PRO A 14 5.57 23.18 4.16
CA PRO A 14 5.63 24.58 4.52
C PRO A 14 6.61 25.28 3.57
N VAL A 15 6.06 25.90 2.52
CA VAL A 15 6.78 26.73 1.52
C VAL A 15 7.36 28.01 2.16
N LYS A 16 7.27 28.15 3.49
CA LYS A 16 7.68 29.34 4.24
C LYS A 16 8.93 29.16 5.09
N ASN A 17 9.62 28.04 4.97
CA ASN A 17 10.82 27.77 5.74
C ASN A 17 12.04 27.79 4.82
N ILE A 18 12.39 29.00 4.37
CA ILE A 18 13.65 29.30 3.68
C ILE A 18 14.77 29.18 4.72
N TRP A 19 15.33 27.99 4.88
CA TRP A 19 16.49 27.77 5.74
C TRP A 19 17.66 27.27 4.90
N ASP A 20 18.85 27.82 5.14
CA ASP A 20 20.09 27.22 4.68
C ASP A 20 20.22 25.81 5.25
N SER A 21 20.75 24.88 4.43
CA SER A 21 20.78 23.47 4.83
C SER A 21 21.69 23.24 6.05
N LEU A 22 21.19 22.52 7.07
CA LEU A 22 22.00 22.00 8.17
C LEU A 22 22.27 20.52 7.94
N ASN A 23 23.53 20.11 7.89
CA ASN A 23 23.89 18.71 7.70
C ASN A 23 24.17 18.05 9.05
N ILE A 24 23.35 17.07 9.41
CA ILE A 24 23.39 16.43 10.72
C ILE A 24 23.59 14.92 10.54
N PHE A 25 24.65 14.40 11.15
CA PHE A 25 24.75 12.96 11.41
C PHE A 25 23.95 12.62 12.65
N TYR A 26 23.21 11.51 12.66
CA TYR A 26 22.44 11.09 13.83
C TYR A 26 22.40 9.57 13.99
N ILE A 27 22.35 9.11 15.24
CA ILE A 27 22.23 7.71 15.65
C ILE A 27 21.71 7.63 17.08
N SER A 28 21.01 6.55 17.42
CA SER A 28 20.52 6.27 18.77
C SER A 28 20.53 4.77 19.06
N ASP A 29 20.42 4.41 20.33
CA ASP A 29 20.18 3.03 20.78
C ASP A 29 21.23 2.05 20.24
N ILE A 30 22.51 2.40 20.39
CA ILE A 30 23.63 1.59 19.88
C ILE A 30 23.77 0.31 20.68
N HIS A 31 23.64 0.36 22.02
CA HIS A 31 23.75 -0.79 22.92
C HIS A 31 25.00 -1.64 22.66
N LEU A 32 26.19 -1.03 22.72
CA LEU A 32 27.47 -1.64 22.31
C LEU A 32 27.73 -3.03 22.91
N GLU A 33 27.25 -3.28 24.13
CA GLU A 33 27.32 -4.54 24.84
C GLU A 33 26.68 -5.72 24.08
N PHE A 34 25.71 -5.47 23.19
CA PHE A 34 25.08 -6.49 22.36
C PHE A 34 25.77 -6.69 20.99
N HIS A 35 26.57 -5.73 20.54
CA HIS A 35 27.21 -5.77 19.21
C HIS A 35 28.66 -6.26 19.24
N ILE A 36 29.26 -6.36 20.42
CA ILE A 36 30.61 -6.86 20.60
C ILE A 36 30.54 -8.37 20.91
N GLU A 37 31.06 -9.19 19.99
CA GLU A 37 31.05 -10.64 20.15
C GLU A 37 31.80 -11.08 21.42
N GLY A 38 31.14 -11.90 22.24
CA GLY A 38 31.70 -12.42 23.49
C GLY A 38 31.87 -11.37 24.58
N PHE A 39 31.10 -10.27 24.55
CA PHE A 39 31.19 -9.14 25.50
C PHE A 39 31.22 -9.58 26.98
N GLU A 40 30.42 -10.54 27.41
CA GLU A 40 30.43 -11.05 28.79
C GLU A 40 31.75 -11.73 29.20
N THR A 41 32.51 -12.22 28.21
CA THR A 41 33.74 -13.00 28.40
C THR A 41 35.00 -12.25 27.98
N ILE A 42 34.86 -11.11 27.30
CA ILE A 42 35.98 -10.34 26.77
C ILE A 42 36.73 -9.68 27.93
N LYS A 43 38.06 -9.81 27.95
CA LYS A 43 38.88 -9.09 28.94
C LYS A 43 38.71 -7.59 28.70
N LYS A 44 38.50 -6.79 29.75
CA LYS A 44 38.34 -5.32 29.67
C LYS A 44 39.41 -4.62 28.79
N ARG A 45 40.66 -5.12 28.81
CA ARG A 45 41.77 -4.61 27.96
C ARG A 45 41.57 -4.79 26.44
N SER A 46 40.67 -5.69 26.03
CA SER A 46 40.38 -6.05 24.64
C SER A 46 39.12 -5.36 24.09
N LEU A 47 38.36 -4.63 24.93
CA LEU A 47 37.22 -3.82 24.50
C LEU A 47 37.61 -2.64 23.57
N PRO A 48 38.69 -1.87 23.85
CA PRO A 48 39.03 -0.72 23.01
C PRO A 48 39.30 -1.04 21.53
N PRO A 49 40.05 -2.12 21.18
CA PRO A 49 40.19 -2.52 19.78
C PRO A 49 38.88 -2.90 19.09
N ALA A 50 37.95 -3.57 19.80
CA ALA A 50 36.66 -3.97 19.25
C ALA A 50 35.76 -2.76 18.96
N ILE A 51 35.62 -1.86 19.94
CA ILE A 51 34.84 -0.61 19.79
C ILE A 51 35.47 0.27 18.70
N ARG A 52 36.80 0.37 18.65
CA ARG A 52 37.49 1.13 17.61
C ARG A 52 37.14 0.63 16.21
N LYS A 53 37.08 -0.69 16.00
CA LYS A 53 36.73 -1.27 14.70
C LYS A 53 35.33 -0.85 14.27
N LEU A 54 34.36 -0.86 15.19
CA LEU A 54 32.99 -0.39 14.93
C LEU A 54 32.98 1.11 14.56
N VAL A 55 33.66 1.94 15.36
CA VAL A 55 33.67 3.40 15.18
C VAL A 55 34.34 3.81 13.87
N ILE A 56 35.37 3.10 13.40
CA ILE A 56 36.05 3.39 12.12
C ILE A 56 35.07 3.36 10.93
N ASP A 57 34.04 2.53 10.99
CA ASP A 57 33.08 2.33 9.91
C ASP A 57 31.71 2.95 10.19
N ILE A 58 31.57 3.66 11.32
CA ILE A 58 30.29 4.23 11.78
C ILE A 58 29.70 5.25 10.80
N PHE A 59 30.53 5.92 9.99
CA PHE A 59 30.06 6.87 8.99
C PHE A 59 29.76 6.23 7.62
N GLY A 60 30.04 4.93 7.45
CA GLY A 60 29.83 4.19 6.19
C GLY A 60 30.37 4.94 4.98
N GLU A 61 29.51 5.12 3.96
CA GLU A 61 29.83 5.85 2.72
C GLU A 61 30.14 7.34 2.93
N ASN A 62 29.75 7.92 4.07
CA ASN A 62 29.98 9.33 4.40
C ASN A 62 31.29 9.56 5.20
N LYS A 63 32.17 8.55 5.29
CA LYS A 63 33.44 8.64 6.04
C LYS A 63 34.32 9.82 5.65
N ASP A 64 34.46 10.11 4.35
CA ASP A 64 35.26 11.23 3.88
C ASP A 64 34.64 12.59 4.27
N ARG A 65 33.30 12.68 4.26
CA ARG A 65 32.57 13.88 4.70
C ARG A 65 32.79 14.12 6.18
N ALA A 66 32.70 13.08 7.00
CA ALA A 66 32.93 13.14 8.44
C ALA A 66 34.38 13.54 8.75
N LYS A 67 35.36 12.88 8.13
CA LYS A 67 36.80 13.19 8.32
C LYS A 67 37.17 14.62 7.94
N ARG A 68 36.53 15.18 6.90
CA ARG A 68 36.73 16.57 6.47
C ARG A 68 35.94 17.59 7.29
N GLY A 69 35.07 17.16 8.20
CA GLY A 69 34.24 18.06 9.01
C GLY A 69 33.10 18.72 8.24
N TYR A 70 32.67 18.14 7.12
CA TYR A 70 31.62 18.67 6.23
C TYR A 70 30.22 18.33 6.74
N PHE A 71 29.96 18.77 7.97
CA PHE A 71 28.71 18.64 8.70
C PHE A 71 28.60 19.74 9.77
N ASP A 72 27.38 20.01 10.22
CA ASP A 72 27.07 20.97 11.27
C ASP A 72 27.15 20.35 12.65
N TYR A 73 26.45 19.22 12.85
CA TYR A 73 26.42 18.50 14.13
C TYR A 73 26.38 16.98 13.93
N ILE A 74 26.75 16.27 14.98
CA ILE A 74 26.50 14.84 15.19
C ILE A 74 25.58 14.74 16.40
N ILE A 75 24.41 14.12 16.24
CA ILE A 75 23.48 13.83 17.33
C ILE A 75 23.65 12.37 17.72
N ILE A 76 23.89 12.14 19.02
CA ILE A 76 23.85 10.81 19.61
C ILE A 76 22.75 10.82 20.67
N ASP A 77 21.69 10.06 20.42
CA ASP A 77 20.43 10.16 21.16
C ASP A 77 20.30 9.08 22.24
N GLY A 78 21.31 8.99 23.11
CA GLY A 78 21.35 8.05 24.23
C GLY A 78 21.56 6.58 23.85
N ASP A 79 21.64 5.76 24.88
CA ASP A 79 21.79 4.30 24.84
C ASP A 79 22.99 3.84 23.99
N ILE A 80 24.16 4.44 24.24
CA ILE A 80 25.44 3.95 23.71
C ILE A 80 25.81 2.64 24.39
N ALA A 81 25.79 2.64 25.73
CA ALA A 81 26.05 1.50 26.61
C ALA A 81 25.60 1.80 28.04
N ASP A 82 25.42 0.75 28.86
CA ASP A 82 25.11 0.86 30.29
C ASP A 82 26.32 1.23 31.17
N ASP A 83 27.55 0.96 30.74
CA ASP A 83 28.79 1.29 31.47
C ASP A 83 29.49 2.55 30.90
N ILE A 84 29.63 3.57 31.74
CA ILE A 84 30.31 4.84 31.38
C ILE A 84 31.74 4.65 30.87
N ALA A 85 32.46 3.61 31.31
CA ALA A 85 33.81 3.31 30.82
C ALA A 85 33.80 2.90 29.34
N ILE A 86 32.72 2.27 28.89
CA ILE A 86 32.52 1.87 27.49
C ILE A 86 32.17 3.09 26.65
N VAL A 87 31.31 3.96 27.17
CA VAL A 87 30.97 5.23 26.53
C VAL A 87 32.22 6.11 26.37
N ASP A 88 33.10 6.14 27.38
CA ASP A 88 34.40 6.85 27.31
C ASP A 88 35.31 6.31 26.21
N ILE A 89 35.37 4.98 26.04
CA ILE A 89 36.13 4.34 24.95
C ILE A 89 35.51 4.69 23.59
N PHE A 90 34.18 4.67 23.48
CA PHE A 90 33.46 5.05 22.26
C PHE A 90 33.80 6.48 21.83
N PHE A 91 33.69 7.46 22.74
CA PHE A 91 34.05 8.85 22.44
C PHE A 91 35.54 9.03 22.14
N SER A 92 36.41 8.32 22.86
CA SER A 92 37.86 8.30 22.57
C SER A 92 38.18 7.79 21.17
N CYS A 93 37.39 6.85 20.66
CA CYS A 93 37.52 6.35 19.29
C CYS A 93 36.91 7.34 18.28
N LEU A 94 35.75 7.91 18.59
CA LEU A 94 35.05 8.86 17.70
C LEU A 94 35.89 10.12 17.45
N ASN A 95 36.56 10.63 18.49
CA ASN A 95 37.46 11.78 18.41
C ASN A 95 38.62 11.58 17.40
N LYS A 96 38.93 10.34 17.01
CA LYS A 96 39.95 10.05 15.99
C LYS A 96 39.39 10.06 14.56
N GLU A 97 38.08 9.96 14.40
CA GLU A 97 37.42 9.87 13.09
C GLU A 97 36.80 11.20 12.63
N ILE A 98 36.71 12.20 13.51
CA ILE A 98 36.17 13.54 13.19
C ILE A 98 37.12 14.65 13.63
N PRO A 99 37.07 15.84 13.00
CA PRO A 99 38.02 16.92 13.29
C PRO A 99 37.73 17.67 14.59
N SER A 100 36.50 17.64 15.11
CA SER A 100 36.14 18.29 16.37
C SER A 100 34.95 17.59 17.04
N MET A 101 35.10 17.34 18.34
CA MET A 101 34.05 16.79 19.21
C MET A 101 33.06 17.87 19.68
N GLU A 102 33.38 19.16 19.55
CA GLU A 102 32.47 20.28 19.89
C GLU A 102 31.21 20.31 19.01
N LYS A 103 31.19 19.52 17.93
CA LYS A 103 30.00 19.35 17.09
C LYS A 103 29.15 18.16 17.51
N VAL A 104 29.52 17.42 18.56
CA VAL A 104 28.76 16.28 19.06
C VAL A 104 27.77 16.78 20.11
N LEU A 105 26.49 16.53 19.85
CA LEU A 105 25.36 16.74 20.73
C LEU A 105 24.96 15.37 21.30
N TYR A 106 24.96 15.25 22.62
CA TYR A 106 24.68 13.99 23.30
C TYR A 106 23.56 14.19 24.33
N VAL A 107 22.59 13.28 24.35
CA VAL A 107 21.60 13.15 25.44
C VAL A 107 21.74 11.78 26.06
N LEU A 108 21.35 11.65 27.32
CA LEU A 108 21.41 10.38 28.05
C LEU A 108 20.15 9.56 27.82
N GLY A 109 20.35 8.28 27.54
CA GLY A 109 19.28 7.30 27.50
C GLY A 109 19.05 6.62 28.84
N ASN A 110 18.09 5.70 28.85
CA ASN A 110 17.71 5.02 30.07
C ASN A 110 18.75 3.97 30.50
N HIS A 111 19.54 3.42 29.56
CA HIS A 111 20.63 2.50 29.88
C HIS A 111 21.80 3.22 30.56
N GLU A 112 22.16 4.44 30.16
CA GLU A 112 23.19 5.21 30.88
C GLU A 112 22.77 5.56 32.31
N LEU A 113 21.48 5.83 32.51
CA LEU A 113 20.93 6.10 33.85
C LEU A 113 20.95 4.85 34.74
N SER A 114 20.78 3.66 34.16
CA SER A 114 20.57 2.40 34.88
C SER A 114 21.74 1.97 35.77
N ALA A 115 22.96 2.41 35.47
CA ALA A 115 24.15 2.09 36.25
C ALA A 115 24.25 2.85 37.59
N TYR A 116 23.39 3.84 37.84
CA TYR A 116 23.54 4.78 38.94
C TYR A 116 22.46 4.64 40.00
N SER A 117 22.80 5.06 41.23
CA SER A 117 21.82 5.06 42.32
C SER A 117 20.82 6.22 42.18
N THR A 118 21.28 7.36 41.65
CA THR A 118 20.44 8.53 41.39
C THR A 118 20.68 9.11 40.01
N ARG A 119 19.66 9.78 39.44
CA ARG A 119 19.83 10.54 38.18
C ARG A 119 20.93 11.60 38.28
N GLN A 120 20.96 12.31 39.40
CA GLN A 120 21.90 13.41 39.64
C GLN A 120 23.35 12.91 39.64
N GLU A 121 23.61 11.75 40.26
CA GLU A 121 24.91 11.09 40.21
C GLU A 121 25.33 10.76 38.77
N CYS A 122 24.42 10.20 37.97
CA CYS A 122 24.65 9.95 36.54
C CYS A 122 25.01 11.24 35.80
N TYR A 123 24.20 12.29 35.96
CA TYR A 123 24.42 13.61 35.32
C TYR A 123 25.79 14.18 35.64
N GLU A 124 26.23 14.12 36.90
CA GLU A 124 27.55 14.61 37.31
C GLU A 124 28.71 13.84 36.67
N GLN A 125 28.59 12.52 36.54
CA GLN A 125 29.63 11.71 35.90
C GLN A 125 29.67 11.95 34.38
N TYR A 126 28.51 12.04 33.73
CA TYR A 126 28.45 12.30 32.30
C TYR A 126 28.81 13.74 31.93
N MET A 127 28.57 14.74 32.80
CA MET A 127 29.10 16.09 32.63
C MET A 127 30.64 16.09 32.63
N LYS A 128 31.28 15.36 33.55
CA LYS A 128 32.74 15.21 33.59
C LYS A 128 33.26 14.50 32.34
N LEU A 129 32.60 13.43 31.92
CA LEU A 129 32.96 12.68 30.71
C LEU A 129 32.83 13.55 29.45
N SER A 130 31.76 14.31 29.33
CA SER A 130 31.50 15.16 28.17
C SER A 130 32.50 16.31 28.11
N ALA A 131 32.84 16.92 29.26
CA ALA A 131 33.90 17.92 29.36
C ALA A 131 35.28 17.36 28.98
N LYS A 132 35.59 16.11 29.39
CA LYS A 132 36.83 15.41 29.01
C LYS A 132 36.99 15.29 27.48
N HIS A 133 35.91 15.06 26.75
CA HIS A 133 35.92 14.87 25.30
C HIS A 133 35.56 16.12 24.49
N GLY A 134 35.13 17.21 25.13
CA GLY A 134 34.66 18.42 24.45
C GLY A 134 33.31 18.23 23.74
N ILE A 135 32.41 17.43 24.33
CA ILE A 135 31.06 17.12 23.81
C ILE A 135 30.02 18.02 24.49
N HIS A 136 28.98 18.42 23.75
CA HIS A 136 27.82 19.10 24.33
C HIS A 136 26.81 18.08 24.84
N LEU A 137 26.83 17.84 26.15
CA LEU A 137 25.80 17.08 26.84
C LEU A 137 24.57 17.97 27.10
N LEU A 138 23.39 17.53 26.66
CA LEU A 138 22.14 18.22 26.86
C LEU A 138 21.33 17.48 27.94
N ILE A 139 21.16 18.11 29.10
CA ILE A 139 20.31 17.64 30.21
C ILE A 139 19.25 18.71 30.45
N ASN A 140 18.13 18.60 29.74
CA ASN A 140 17.07 19.61 29.72
C ASN A 140 17.61 21.02 29.40
N ASP A 141 18.60 21.09 28.51
CA ASP A 141 19.31 22.32 28.16
C ASP A 141 19.37 22.52 26.63
N GLY A 142 19.74 23.73 26.22
CA GLY A 142 19.75 24.12 24.82
C GLY A 142 20.54 25.38 24.57
N PHE A 143 20.79 25.67 23.31
CA PHE A 143 21.52 26.86 22.89
C PHE A 143 21.12 27.29 21.48
N MET A 144 21.62 28.45 21.06
CA MET A 144 21.38 28.97 19.71
C MET A 144 22.62 28.77 18.86
N LYS A 145 22.47 28.14 17.69
CA LYS A 145 23.51 28.08 16.66
C LYS A 145 23.54 29.41 15.92
N TYR A 146 24.75 29.90 15.66
CA TYR A 146 24.99 31.02 14.78
C TYR A 146 25.87 30.59 13.60
N ASP A 147 25.62 31.15 12.44
CA ASP A 147 26.56 31.14 11.31
C ASP A 147 27.30 32.48 11.28
N TYR A 148 28.50 32.47 10.69
CA TYR A 148 29.33 33.66 10.56
C TYR A 148 29.35 34.10 9.09
N ILE A 149 28.53 35.09 8.76
CA ILE A 149 28.37 35.62 7.40
C ILE A 149 28.84 37.07 7.40
N ASP A 150 29.75 37.44 6.50
CA ASP A 150 30.28 38.80 6.36
C ASP A 150 30.73 39.45 7.69
N LYS A 151 31.46 38.67 8.51
CA LYS A 151 31.94 39.07 9.84
C LYS A 151 30.85 39.35 10.88
N ARG A 152 29.62 38.84 10.67
CA ARG A 152 28.50 38.96 11.61
C ARG A 152 27.99 37.58 12.01
N SER A 153 27.65 37.43 13.28
CA SER A 153 26.97 36.23 13.79
C SER A 153 25.48 36.33 13.50
N VAL A 154 24.96 35.43 12.66
CA VAL A 154 23.55 35.35 12.28
C VAL A 154 22.95 34.09 12.92
N PRO A 155 21.87 34.20 13.72
CA PRO A 155 21.27 33.03 14.35
C PRO A 155 20.62 32.12 13.30
N LYS A 156 20.86 30.82 13.39
CA LYS A 156 20.44 29.83 12.39
C LYS A 156 19.38 28.87 12.90
N CYS A 157 19.54 28.37 14.12
CA CYS A 157 18.56 27.51 14.78
C CYS A 157 18.71 27.57 16.30
N LEU A 158 17.66 27.14 17.00
CA LEU A 158 17.75 26.76 18.40
C LEU A 158 17.87 25.24 18.50
N ILE A 159 18.59 24.78 19.52
CA ILE A 159 18.76 23.38 19.86
C ILE A 159 18.35 23.22 21.32
N PHE A 160 17.59 22.16 21.62
CA PHE A 160 17.19 21.80 22.97
C PHE A 160 17.20 20.27 23.10
N GLY A 161 17.64 19.72 24.22
CA GLY A 161 17.57 18.28 24.44
C GLY A 161 17.73 17.81 25.88
N GLY A 162 17.47 16.50 26.06
CA GLY A 162 17.47 15.80 27.34
C GLY A 162 16.85 14.41 27.21
N THR A 163 16.67 13.69 28.32
CA THR A 163 16.08 12.34 28.28
C THR A 163 14.59 12.34 27.89
N GLY A 164 13.84 13.39 28.25
CA GLY A 164 12.41 13.53 27.96
C GLY A 164 11.50 12.80 28.95
N PHE A 165 11.87 11.57 29.34
CA PHE A 165 11.07 10.65 30.17
C PHE A 165 9.67 10.38 29.61
N SER A 166 8.94 9.41 30.16
CA SER A 166 7.79 8.84 29.46
C SER A 166 6.45 9.05 30.16
N LYS A 167 6.04 10.31 30.34
CA LYS A 167 4.85 10.57 31.15
C LYS A 167 3.52 10.06 30.60
N TYR A 168 3.40 9.96 29.28
CA TYR A 168 2.21 9.47 28.57
C TYR A 168 2.34 8.01 28.11
N ASN A 169 3.46 7.32 28.40
CA ASN A 169 3.67 5.93 28.00
C ASN A 169 3.43 4.99 29.18
N GLU A 170 2.40 4.16 29.08
CA GLU A 170 2.06 3.21 30.15
C GLU A 170 2.88 1.91 30.09
N MET A 171 3.44 1.60 28.92
CA MET A 171 4.17 0.34 28.70
C MET A 171 5.68 0.51 28.91
N TYR A 172 6.27 1.57 28.36
CA TYR A 172 7.71 1.79 28.34
C TYR A 172 8.06 3.00 29.21
N ASN A 173 8.15 2.76 30.52
CA ASN A 173 8.40 3.78 31.55
C ASN A 173 9.26 3.20 32.69
N THR A 174 9.49 3.96 33.76
CA THR A 174 10.36 3.57 34.88
C THR A 174 9.87 2.38 35.71
N THR A 175 8.63 1.90 35.52
CA THR A 175 8.12 0.68 36.15
C THR A 175 8.56 -0.57 35.41
N ASN A 176 8.63 -0.49 34.07
CA ASN A 176 8.83 -1.66 33.21
C ASN A 176 10.22 -1.69 32.56
N LEU A 177 10.96 -0.59 32.58
CA LEU A 177 12.28 -0.46 31.97
C LEU A 177 13.35 -0.08 33.00
N CYS A 178 14.61 -0.25 32.61
CA CYS A 178 15.76 0.10 33.44
C CYS A 178 15.99 1.61 33.44
N TYR A 179 16.22 2.16 34.64
CA TYR A 179 16.56 3.55 34.92
C TYR A 179 17.41 3.58 36.20
N SER A 180 17.82 4.75 36.67
CA SER A 180 18.51 4.91 37.96
C SER A 180 17.66 4.36 39.12
N LYS A 181 18.30 3.88 40.19
CA LYS A 181 17.61 3.15 41.27
C LYS A 181 16.56 3.97 42.03
N ASP A 182 16.72 5.30 42.07
CA ASP A 182 15.74 6.25 42.63
C ASP A 182 14.47 6.42 41.77
N LEU A 183 14.55 6.03 40.50
CA LEU A 183 13.45 6.13 39.53
C LEU A 183 12.69 4.83 39.32
N ILE A 184 13.35 3.68 39.47
CA ILE A 184 12.72 2.37 39.25
C ILE A 184 11.48 2.24 40.14
N ASN A 185 10.34 1.90 39.54
CA ASN A 185 9.02 1.82 40.19
C ASN A 185 8.54 3.15 40.83
N ASN A 186 9.12 4.28 40.47
CA ASN A 186 8.75 5.60 40.99
C ASN A 186 8.16 6.47 39.87
N ARG A 187 6.94 6.13 39.49
CA ARG A 187 6.27 6.79 38.36
C ARG A 187 5.99 8.26 38.63
N ASP A 188 5.59 8.62 39.85
CA ASP A 188 5.33 10.02 40.24
C ASP A 188 6.51 10.93 39.97
N GLU A 189 7.71 10.46 40.28
CA GLU A 189 8.93 11.22 40.10
C GLU A 189 9.35 11.30 38.62
N GLU A 190 9.14 10.25 37.84
CA GLU A 190 9.31 10.30 36.38
C GLU A 190 8.35 11.31 35.73
N ILE A 191 7.08 11.41 36.19
CA ILE A 191 6.12 12.40 35.66
C ILE A 191 6.70 13.79 35.84
N LYS A 192 7.22 14.09 37.03
CA LYS A 192 7.78 15.41 37.35
C LYS A 192 8.95 15.76 36.44
N GLU A 193 9.87 14.82 36.21
CA GLU A 193 10.99 15.05 35.30
C GLU A 193 10.55 15.28 33.86
N SER A 194 9.57 14.53 33.39
CA SER A 194 8.99 14.73 32.06
C SER A 194 8.26 16.09 31.95
N GLU A 195 7.60 16.54 33.01
CA GLU A 195 6.99 17.89 33.05
C GLU A 195 8.04 19.01 33.07
N ILE A 196 9.17 18.80 33.75
CA ILE A 196 10.30 19.74 33.70
C ILE A 196 10.81 19.87 32.26
N PHE A 197 11.06 18.74 31.58
CA PHE A 197 11.46 18.73 30.17
C PHE A 197 10.44 19.47 29.28
N TYR A 198 9.16 19.12 29.39
CA TYR A 198 8.07 19.75 28.64
C TYR A 198 8.02 21.27 28.87
N SER A 199 8.16 21.73 30.12
CA SER A 199 8.10 23.15 30.46
C SER A 199 9.23 23.95 29.81
N ILE A 200 10.43 23.37 29.72
CA ILE A 200 11.61 24.00 29.12
C ILE A 200 11.48 23.97 27.60
N TYR A 201 11.04 22.84 27.02
CA TYR A 201 10.68 22.74 25.60
C TYR A 201 9.75 23.87 25.17
N LYS A 202 8.66 24.13 25.92
CA LYS A 202 7.69 25.20 25.60
C LYS A 202 8.34 26.58 25.60
N LYS A 203 9.31 26.84 26.48
CA LYS A 203 10.07 28.11 26.49
C LYS A 203 10.92 28.25 25.22
N TYR A 204 11.62 27.19 24.82
CA TYR A 204 12.42 27.17 23.58
C TYR A 204 11.54 27.30 22.33
N LEU A 205 10.39 26.62 22.29
CA LEU A 205 9.43 26.72 21.19
C LEU A 205 8.90 28.16 21.05
N LEU A 206 8.53 28.80 22.17
CA LEU A 206 8.08 30.18 22.15
C LEU A 206 9.17 31.13 21.62
N LYS A 207 10.42 30.92 22.04
CA LYS A 207 11.59 31.67 21.56
C LYS A 207 11.82 31.45 20.07
N ALA A 208 11.76 30.20 19.60
CA ALA A 208 11.91 29.83 18.19
C ALA A 208 10.87 30.51 17.30
N LYS A 209 9.59 30.47 17.71
CA LYS A 209 8.50 31.15 17.01
C LYS A 209 8.69 32.66 16.96
N LYS A 210 9.08 33.28 18.08
CA LYS A 210 9.32 34.73 18.16
C LYS A 210 10.46 35.18 17.24
N MET A 211 11.50 34.35 17.12
CA MET A 211 12.68 34.65 16.30
C MET A 211 12.52 34.22 14.85
N HIS A 212 11.45 33.48 14.52
CA HIS A 212 11.32 32.77 13.25
C HIS A 212 12.59 31.95 12.97
N LEU A 213 12.90 31.00 13.85
CA LEU A 213 14.03 30.08 13.70
C LEU A 213 13.57 28.65 13.98
N PRO A 214 14.12 27.64 13.29
CA PRO A 214 13.82 26.25 13.58
C PRO A 214 14.33 25.86 14.97
N LEU A 215 13.56 25.00 15.65
CA LEU A 215 13.96 24.38 16.91
C LEU A 215 14.27 22.90 16.67
N ILE A 216 15.52 22.51 16.88
CA ILE A 216 15.92 21.10 16.92
C ILE A 216 15.69 20.61 18.34
N VAL A 217 14.85 19.58 18.49
CA VAL A 217 14.53 18.95 19.77
C VAL A 217 15.11 17.55 19.76
N ILE A 218 15.97 17.23 20.72
CA ILE A 218 16.64 15.94 20.86
C ILE A 218 16.17 15.32 22.17
N SER A 219 15.38 14.27 22.10
CA SER A 219 14.86 13.59 23.29
C SER A 219 15.08 12.10 23.18
N HIS A 220 15.73 11.47 24.15
CA HIS A 220 15.91 10.02 24.08
C HIS A 220 14.57 9.28 24.02
N CYS A 221 13.65 9.58 24.95
CA CYS A 221 12.29 9.06 24.92
C CYS A 221 11.50 9.63 23.71
N PRO A 222 10.61 8.84 23.09
CA PRO A 222 9.81 9.27 21.95
C PRO A 222 9.02 10.55 22.22
N VAL A 223 8.80 11.37 21.20
CA VAL A 223 8.05 12.63 21.33
C VAL A 223 6.69 12.42 22.00
N ASN A 224 5.98 11.36 21.62
CA ASN A 224 4.65 11.06 22.13
C ASN A 224 4.65 10.59 23.60
N ASP A 225 5.81 10.32 24.18
CA ASP A 225 5.95 9.89 25.56
C ASP A 225 5.93 11.09 26.52
N TRP A 226 6.40 12.27 26.10
CA TRP A 226 6.42 13.50 26.91
C TRP A 226 5.57 14.64 26.32
N LEU A 227 5.18 14.56 25.05
CA LEU A 227 4.30 15.49 24.35
C LEU A 227 3.03 14.75 23.94
N LYS A 228 1.87 15.37 24.18
CA LYS A 228 0.59 14.77 23.79
C LYS A 228 0.50 14.68 22.26
N GLU A 229 0.02 13.53 21.74
CA GLU A 229 -0.14 13.34 20.29
C GLU A 229 -1.00 14.47 19.68
N GLY A 230 -0.51 15.10 18.61
CA GLY A 230 -1.13 16.24 17.95
C GLY A 230 -0.64 17.61 18.42
N GLU A 231 0.15 17.68 19.50
CA GLU A 231 0.79 18.93 19.96
C GLU A 231 2.18 19.19 19.34
N GLU A 232 2.62 18.34 18.41
CA GLU A 232 3.85 18.59 17.66
C GLU A 232 3.74 19.88 16.83
N ASP A 233 4.86 20.60 16.72
CA ASP A 233 4.89 21.91 16.08
C ASP A 233 5.74 21.91 14.81
N SER A 234 5.22 22.54 13.75
CA SER A 234 5.93 22.65 12.47
C SER A 234 7.21 23.50 12.54
N GLN A 235 7.39 24.28 13.61
CA GLN A 235 8.63 24.99 13.91
C GLN A 235 9.75 24.05 14.38
N CYS A 236 9.39 22.84 14.85
CA CYS A 236 10.28 21.87 15.46
C CYS A 236 10.74 20.78 14.49
N ILE A 237 11.94 20.28 14.76
CA ILE A 237 12.55 19.11 14.13
C ILE A 237 12.96 18.18 15.27
N TYR A 238 12.28 17.06 15.40
CA TYR A 238 12.47 16.13 16.51
C TYR A 238 13.43 15.00 16.14
N PHE A 239 14.34 14.68 17.04
CA PHE A 239 15.15 13.47 17.05
C PHE A 239 14.83 12.69 18.33
N TYR A 240 14.64 11.37 18.20
CA TYR A 240 14.45 10.50 19.36
C TYR A 240 14.86 9.04 19.11
N GLY A 241 15.02 8.27 20.19
CA GLY A 241 15.35 6.85 20.22
C GLY A 241 14.41 6.00 21.11
N HIS A 242 15.00 5.15 21.96
CA HIS A 242 14.41 4.38 23.07
C HIS A 242 13.54 3.18 22.67
N ASP A 243 12.68 3.31 21.67
CA ASP A 243 11.71 2.25 21.34
C ASP A 243 12.27 1.19 20.37
N HIS A 244 13.45 1.42 19.78
CA HIS A 244 14.09 0.61 18.73
C HIS A 244 13.26 0.49 17.45
N HIS A 245 12.24 1.35 17.27
CA HIS A 245 11.33 1.33 16.15
C HIS A 245 11.58 2.51 15.21
N ASN A 246 12.30 2.23 14.13
CA ASN A 246 12.64 3.24 13.14
C ASN A 246 11.40 3.97 12.58
N ARG A 247 11.33 5.29 12.75
CA ARG A 247 10.25 6.18 12.29
C ARG A 247 10.81 7.45 11.66
N TYR A 248 10.29 7.79 10.49
CA TYR A 248 10.54 9.09 9.83
C TYR A 248 9.21 9.69 9.43
N VAL A 249 8.99 10.95 9.80
CA VAL A 249 7.79 11.72 9.43
C VAL A 249 8.22 13.09 8.96
N ARG A 250 7.70 13.54 7.82
CA ARG A 250 7.81 14.92 7.39
C ARG A 250 6.53 15.33 6.68
N ASP A 251 5.75 16.18 7.33
CA ASP A 251 4.50 16.72 6.79
C ASP A 251 4.37 18.22 7.18
N LYS A 252 3.22 18.83 6.91
CA LYS A 252 2.98 20.24 7.21
C LYS A 252 2.91 20.59 8.69
N TYR A 253 2.77 19.60 9.56
CA TYR A 253 2.60 19.75 10.99
C TYR A 253 3.87 19.41 11.76
N ARG A 254 4.68 18.45 11.28
CA ARG A 254 5.84 17.94 12.04
C ARG A 254 6.95 17.38 11.16
N THR A 255 8.17 17.41 11.71
CA THR A 255 9.35 16.71 11.17
C THR A 255 10.01 15.88 12.26
N ILE A 256 10.12 14.56 12.05
CA ILE A 256 10.64 13.59 13.03
C ILE A 256 11.70 12.71 12.36
N PHE A 257 12.88 12.64 12.97
CA PHE A 257 14.00 11.76 12.66
C PHE A 257 14.23 10.78 13.82
N ALA A 258 13.58 9.63 13.74
CA ALA A 258 13.78 8.51 14.67
C ALA A 258 14.01 7.21 13.89
N ASP A 259 14.58 7.32 12.69
CA ASP A 259 14.77 6.20 11.75
C ASP A 259 16.20 5.65 11.77
N ASN A 260 17.00 5.97 12.79
CA ASN A 260 18.34 5.41 12.99
C ASN A 260 18.57 4.86 14.41
N GLN A 261 17.56 4.20 14.95
CA GLN A 261 17.64 3.44 16.19
C GLN A 261 18.21 2.05 15.87
N ILE A 262 19.39 1.74 16.40
CA ILE A 262 20.10 0.49 16.06
C ILE A 262 19.50 -0.70 16.80
N GLY A 263 19.17 -0.51 18.08
CA GLY A 263 18.76 -1.58 18.98
C GLY A 263 19.83 -2.67 19.11
N TYR A 264 19.42 -3.86 19.55
CA TYR A 264 20.35 -4.94 19.92
C TYR A 264 20.99 -5.71 18.75
N THR A 265 20.50 -5.55 17.51
CA THR A 265 20.92 -6.40 16.37
C THR A 265 21.10 -5.64 15.04
N GLY A 266 21.01 -4.32 15.04
CA GLY A 266 21.18 -3.47 13.86
C GLY A 266 22.64 -3.28 13.41
N ASN A 267 22.84 -2.81 12.18
CA ASN A 267 24.17 -2.38 11.73
C ASN A 267 24.46 -0.96 12.24
N ILE A 268 25.55 -0.79 13.00
CA ILE A 268 25.93 0.48 13.59
C ILE A 268 26.49 1.42 12.52
N GLN A 269 25.63 2.26 11.95
CA GLN A 269 26.01 3.32 11.03
C GLN A 269 25.16 4.58 11.27
N MET A 270 25.80 5.75 11.26
CA MET A 270 25.12 7.04 11.32
C MET A 270 24.41 7.34 10.01
N LYS A 271 23.19 7.88 10.11
CA LYS A 271 22.49 8.50 8.99
C LYS A 271 22.86 9.97 8.89
N LEU A 272 22.92 10.47 7.67
CA LEU A 272 23.07 11.88 7.35
C LEU A 272 21.74 12.44 6.85
N CYS A 273 21.21 13.44 7.56
CA CYS A 273 20.10 14.25 7.09
C CYS A 273 20.56 15.69 6.82
N SER A 274 19.85 16.34 5.89
CA SER A 274 19.98 17.77 5.64
C SER A 274 18.67 18.42 6.06
N LEU A 275 18.69 19.22 7.12
CA LEU A 275 17.54 20.02 7.54
C LEU A 275 17.44 21.27 6.67
N GLY A 276 16.22 21.80 6.48
CA GLY A 276 15.95 22.95 5.62
C GLY A 276 15.10 22.61 4.39
N CYS A 277 15.19 23.42 3.34
CA CYS A 277 14.48 23.18 2.08
C CYS A 277 14.95 21.87 1.46
N VAL A 278 14.06 20.88 1.40
CA VAL A 278 14.27 19.70 0.55
C VAL A 278 13.57 19.98 -0.75
N TYR A 279 14.36 20.18 -1.79
CA TYR A 279 13.86 20.39 -3.13
C TYR A 279 13.42 19.06 -3.74
N ASP A 280 12.42 19.12 -4.62
CA ASP A 280 12.18 18.01 -5.52
C ASP A 280 13.47 17.75 -6.33
N PRO A 281 14.11 16.57 -6.18
CA PRO A 281 15.37 16.28 -6.88
C PRO A 281 15.21 16.29 -8.40
N PHE A 282 13.97 16.22 -8.91
CA PHE A 282 13.65 16.14 -10.32
C PHE A 282 12.99 17.41 -10.86
N ILE A 283 12.97 18.51 -10.11
CA ILE A 283 12.26 19.74 -10.53
C ILE A 283 12.78 20.30 -11.86
N ARG A 284 14.08 20.11 -12.14
CA ARG A 284 14.74 20.58 -13.37
C ARG A 284 14.62 19.59 -14.53
N TYR A 285 14.11 18.39 -14.30
CA TYR A 285 13.91 17.41 -15.36
C TYR A 285 12.73 17.86 -16.22
N THR A 286 12.90 17.84 -17.53
CA THR A 286 11.78 18.04 -18.46
C THR A 286 10.83 16.85 -18.39
N ASP A 287 9.64 16.99 -18.95
CA ASP A 287 8.73 15.86 -19.06
C ASP A 287 9.29 14.79 -20.02
N GLY A 288 9.07 13.52 -19.70
CA GLY A 288 9.65 12.37 -20.39
C GLY A 288 10.20 11.28 -19.47
N CYS A 289 10.96 10.36 -20.07
CA CYS A 289 11.60 9.23 -19.42
C CYS A 289 13.10 9.49 -19.24
N HIS A 290 13.58 9.38 -18.01
CA HIS A 290 14.94 9.72 -17.61
C HIS A 290 15.57 8.58 -16.82
N LYS A 291 16.81 8.23 -17.14
CA LYS A 291 17.58 7.28 -16.32
C LYS A 291 18.08 8.00 -15.07
N ILE A 292 17.86 7.41 -13.89
CA ILE A 292 18.26 7.98 -12.60
C ILE A 292 19.12 7.00 -11.79
N SER A 293 19.80 7.52 -10.78
CA SER A 293 20.56 6.77 -9.79
C SER A 293 19.66 6.30 -8.63
N ILE A 294 20.15 5.34 -7.82
CA ILE A 294 19.42 4.90 -6.63
C ILE A 294 19.43 5.99 -5.55
N GLU A 295 20.48 6.79 -5.52
CA GLU A 295 20.64 7.93 -4.61
C GLU A 295 19.57 8.99 -4.89
N GLU A 296 19.31 9.31 -6.16
CA GLU A 296 18.22 10.21 -6.57
C GLU A 296 16.84 9.66 -6.17
N TYR A 297 16.63 8.35 -6.31
CA TYR A 297 15.39 7.69 -5.85
C TYR A 297 15.21 7.79 -4.33
N VAL A 298 16.27 7.60 -3.56
CA VAL A 298 16.25 7.77 -2.09
C VAL A 298 15.99 9.23 -1.72
N LEU A 299 16.60 10.18 -2.41
CA LEU A 299 16.38 11.63 -2.22
C LEU A 299 14.91 12.00 -2.47
N TYR A 300 14.27 11.42 -3.47
CA TYR A 300 12.85 11.67 -3.74
C TYR A 300 11.95 11.21 -2.59
N TYR A 301 12.21 10.05 -1.98
CA TYR A 301 11.44 9.59 -0.82
C TYR A 301 11.62 10.49 0.39
N ARG A 302 12.83 11.01 0.59
CA ARG A 302 13.09 12.06 1.60
C ARG A 302 12.30 13.33 1.31
N TYR A 303 12.25 13.75 0.04
CA TYR A 303 11.49 14.90 -0.43
C TYR A 303 10.00 14.75 -0.12
N ILE A 304 9.37 13.63 -0.51
CA ILE A 304 7.93 13.41 -0.26
C ILE A 304 7.60 13.03 1.18
N GLY A 305 8.58 12.98 2.08
CA GLY A 305 8.38 12.69 3.50
C GLY A 305 7.97 11.23 3.81
N GLU A 306 8.19 10.29 2.88
CA GLU A 306 7.85 8.88 3.09
C GLU A 306 9.08 8.05 3.49
N ARG A 307 8.89 7.14 4.46
CA ARG A 307 9.91 6.15 4.83
C ARG A 307 10.23 5.24 3.63
N LEU A 308 11.52 5.17 3.28
CA LEU A 308 12.06 4.19 2.35
C LEU A 308 13.03 3.28 3.10
N ASN A 309 12.65 2.01 3.28
CA ASN A 309 13.62 1.00 3.71
C ASN A 309 14.69 0.84 2.63
N GLU A 310 15.89 0.42 3.01
CA GLU A 310 17.01 0.19 2.09
C GLU A 310 16.53 -0.60 0.85
N PRO A 311 16.65 -0.04 -0.38
CA PRO A 311 16.06 -0.60 -1.59
C PRO A 311 16.87 -1.78 -2.14
N LYS A 312 17.18 -2.77 -1.29
CA LYS A 312 18.03 -3.95 -1.60
C LYS A 312 17.61 -4.67 -2.87
N LEU A 313 16.30 -4.84 -3.08
CA LEU A 313 15.77 -5.54 -4.25
C LEU A 313 16.05 -4.75 -5.54
N ILE A 314 15.87 -3.44 -5.51
CA ILE A 314 16.18 -2.56 -6.65
C ILE A 314 17.68 -2.59 -6.92
N ASN A 315 18.51 -2.42 -5.89
CA ASN A 315 19.98 -2.52 -6.02
C ASN A 315 20.44 -3.85 -6.62
N ASN A 316 19.85 -4.96 -6.19
CA ASN A 316 20.17 -6.28 -6.75
C ASN A 316 19.74 -6.43 -8.21
N ILE A 317 18.64 -5.80 -8.63
CA ILE A 317 18.24 -5.76 -10.05
C ILE A 317 19.23 -4.94 -10.87
N LEU A 318 19.69 -3.79 -10.34
CA LEU A 318 20.62 -2.90 -11.03
C LEU A 318 22.02 -3.50 -11.24
N LYS A 319 22.38 -4.58 -10.53
CA LYS A 319 23.60 -5.37 -10.79
C LYS A 319 23.53 -6.20 -12.07
N GLN A 320 22.34 -6.41 -12.65
CA GLN A 320 22.19 -7.18 -13.88
C GLN A 320 22.67 -6.36 -15.08
N LYS A 321 23.22 -7.06 -16.09
CA LYS A 321 23.63 -6.43 -17.34
C LYS A 321 22.43 -5.76 -18.02
N ASP A 322 22.64 -4.53 -18.51
CA ASP A 322 21.65 -3.68 -19.18
C ASP A 322 20.44 -3.27 -18.32
N ALA A 323 20.50 -3.47 -17.00
CA ALA A 323 19.48 -2.97 -16.09
C ALA A 323 19.61 -1.45 -15.89
N GLY A 324 18.48 -0.78 -15.67
CA GLY A 324 18.46 0.64 -15.33
C GLY A 324 17.24 1.01 -14.51
N LEU A 325 17.39 2.03 -13.67
CA LEU A 325 16.30 2.70 -12.96
C LEU A 325 15.91 3.95 -13.74
N TYR A 326 14.62 4.13 -13.95
CA TYR A 326 14.06 5.18 -14.78
C TYR A 326 12.96 5.91 -14.01
N LEU A 327 12.99 7.24 -14.10
CA LEU A 327 11.91 8.13 -13.76
C LEU A 327 11.11 8.44 -15.02
N ILE A 328 9.79 8.37 -14.95
CA ILE A 328 8.90 9.02 -15.90
C ILE A 328 8.27 10.22 -15.19
N LYS A 329 8.39 11.40 -15.80
CA LYS A 329 7.85 12.66 -15.30
C LYS A 329 6.92 13.28 -16.35
N HIS A 330 5.69 13.61 -15.99
CA HIS A 330 4.77 14.41 -16.81
C HIS A 330 3.89 15.26 -15.91
N ASP A 331 3.72 16.55 -16.23
CA ASP A 331 2.86 17.49 -15.50
C ASP A 331 3.11 17.51 -13.98
N GLY A 332 4.38 17.32 -13.56
CA GLY A 332 4.76 17.28 -12.14
C GLY A 332 4.34 16.00 -11.40
N TYR A 333 3.90 14.97 -12.11
CA TYR A 333 3.70 13.61 -11.59
C TYR A 333 4.91 12.72 -11.91
N TYR A 334 5.23 11.81 -10.99
CA TYR A 334 6.40 10.95 -11.05
C TYR A 334 6.00 9.48 -11.04
N GLY A 335 6.74 8.64 -11.75
CA GLY A 335 6.66 7.18 -11.69
C GLY A 335 8.02 6.56 -11.87
N PHE A 336 8.36 5.57 -11.05
CA PHE A 336 9.68 4.94 -11.07
C PHE A 336 9.60 3.51 -11.57
N PHE A 337 10.53 3.14 -12.44
CA PHE A 337 10.55 1.85 -13.12
C PHE A 337 11.96 1.29 -13.20
N VAL A 338 12.11 -0.01 -13.00
CA VAL A 338 13.32 -0.73 -13.37
C VAL A 338 13.11 -1.44 -14.70
N LYS A 339 14.00 -1.22 -15.67
CA LYS A 339 14.05 -1.97 -16.92
C LYS A 339 15.16 -3.00 -16.83
N THR A 340 14.86 -4.22 -17.26
CA THR A 340 15.82 -5.31 -17.45
C THR A 340 15.59 -5.95 -18.82
N GLN A 341 16.46 -6.87 -19.24
CA GLN A 341 16.21 -7.68 -20.44
C GLN A 341 14.90 -8.50 -20.34
N LYS A 342 14.44 -8.83 -19.13
CA LYS A 342 13.23 -9.62 -18.89
C LYS A 342 11.93 -8.80 -18.92
N GLY A 343 12.01 -7.48 -19.00
CA GLY A 343 10.85 -6.60 -18.93
C GLY A 343 11.04 -5.39 -18.02
N VAL A 344 9.99 -4.58 -17.97
CA VAL A 344 9.87 -3.41 -17.10
C VAL A 344 9.05 -3.76 -15.86
N LYS A 345 9.51 -3.29 -14.70
CA LYS A 345 8.79 -3.38 -13.42
C LYS A 345 8.67 -1.99 -12.83
N MET A 346 7.57 -1.74 -12.14
CA MET A 346 7.34 -0.50 -11.41
C MET A 346 7.90 -0.60 -10.00
N CYS A 347 8.52 0.46 -9.51
CA CYS A 347 8.98 0.59 -8.13
C CYS A 347 7.82 1.01 -7.23
N VAL A 348 7.68 0.34 -6.09
CA VAL A 348 6.63 0.54 -5.10
C VAL A 348 7.29 0.63 -3.72
N GLY A 349 8.01 1.72 -3.45
CA GLY A 349 8.90 1.81 -2.29
C GLY A 349 10.21 1.04 -2.52
N GLY A 350 10.68 0.32 -1.50
CA GLY A 350 11.86 -0.56 -1.63
C GLY A 350 11.61 -1.83 -2.46
N MET A 351 10.37 -2.04 -2.93
CA MET A 351 9.92 -3.22 -3.68
C MET A 351 9.69 -2.91 -5.15
N VAL A 352 9.58 -3.95 -5.98
CA VAL A 352 9.18 -3.83 -7.39
C VAL A 352 8.01 -4.75 -7.72
N LYS A 353 7.17 -4.33 -8.65
CA LYS A 353 6.00 -5.06 -9.15
C LYS A 353 6.05 -5.19 -10.67
N GLN A 354 5.76 -6.39 -11.19
CA GLN A 354 5.53 -6.57 -12.62
C GLN A 354 4.20 -5.91 -12.99
N VAL A 355 4.22 -5.00 -13.97
CA VAL A 355 3.05 -4.21 -14.36
C VAL A 355 2.49 -4.56 -15.74
N SER A 356 3.34 -5.08 -16.64
CA SER A 356 2.93 -5.60 -17.95
C SER A 356 4.01 -6.55 -18.48
N THR A 357 3.72 -7.31 -19.53
CA THR A 357 4.73 -8.02 -20.32
C THR A 357 5.46 -7.10 -21.30
N ILE A 358 4.96 -5.89 -21.52
CA ILE A 358 5.53 -4.88 -22.41
C ILE A 358 6.93 -4.46 -21.91
N ASN A 359 7.93 -4.65 -22.76
CA ASN A 359 9.33 -4.31 -22.47
C ASN A 359 9.79 -3.04 -23.20
N SER A 360 8.98 -1.99 -23.20
CA SER A 360 9.31 -0.69 -23.79
C SER A 360 9.08 0.41 -22.77
N MET A 361 10.11 1.22 -22.50
CA MET A 361 9.96 2.41 -21.66
C MET A 361 9.14 3.50 -22.34
N ASP A 362 9.15 3.56 -23.68
CA ASP A 362 8.38 4.55 -24.46
C ASP A 362 6.89 4.33 -24.28
N TYR A 363 6.44 3.06 -24.27
CA TYR A 363 5.05 2.73 -23.96
C TYR A 363 4.60 3.31 -22.62
N TYR A 364 5.39 3.08 -21.56
CA TYR A 364 5.04 3.59 -20.23
C TYR A 364 5.08 5.13 -20.22
N ASN A 365 6.04 5.74 -20.91
CA ASN A 365 6.17 7.19 -20.98
C ASN A 365 4.97 7.85 -21.68
N GLU A 366 4.56 7.33 -22.84
CA GLU A 366 3.45 7.85 -23.64
C GLU A 366 2.09 7.66 -22.96
N THR A 367 1.93 6.58 -22.20
CA THR A 367 0.67 6.26 -21.50
C THR A 367 0.61 6.74 -20.06
N PHE A 368 1.74 7.24 -19.51
CA PHE A 368 1.87 7.61 -18.10
C PHE A 368 0.81 8.61 -17.65
N LEU A 369 0.65 9.73 -18.37
CA LEU A 369 -0.28 10.78 -17.97
C LEU A 369 -1.73 10.31 -18.06
N SER A 370 -2.07 9.46 -19.04
CA SER A 370 -3.38 8.83 -19.14
C SER A 370 -3.65 7.91 -17.95
N MET A 371 -2.64 7.15 -17.50
CA MET A 371 -2.73 6.31 -16.30
C MET A 371 -3.00 7.13 -15.04
N VAL A 372 -2.23 8.22 -14.86
CA VAL A 372 -2.39 9.17 -13.76
C VAL A 372 -3.81 9.74 -13.75
N LYS A 373 -4.30 10.24 -14.89
CA LYS A 373 -5.65 10.80 -15.01
C LYS A 373 -6.73 9.78 -14.64
N SER A 374 -6.67 8.57 -15.20
CA SER A 374 -7.67 7.53 -14.93
C SER A 374 -7.74 7.16 -13.44
N PHE A 375 -6.59 6.98 -12.77
CA PHE A 375 -6.58 6.70 -11.34
C PHE A 375 -7.02 7.90 -10.49
N TYR A 376 -6.56 9.09 -10.84
CA TYR A 376 -6.90 10.31 -10.11
C TYR A 376 -8.41 10.58 -10.17
N GLU A 377 -9.01 10.57 -11.37
CA GLU A 377 -10.45 10.78 -11.56
C GLU A 377 -11.28 9.70 -10.88
N GLY A 378 -10.85 8.44 -10.96
CA GLY A 378 -11.53 7.32 -10.31
C GLY A 378 -11.51 7.40 -8.77
N LEU A 379 -10.40 7.87 -8.19
CA LEU A 379 -10.23 7.89 -6.73
C LEU A 379 -10.62 9.23 -6.08
N LYS A 380 -10.68 10.33 -6.83
CA LYS A 380 -10.96 11.68 -6.30
C LYS A 380 -12.24 11.76 -5.47
N PRO A 381 -13.41 11.23 -5.89
CA PRO A 381 -14.63 11.30 -5.08
C PRO A 381 -14.48 10.58 -3.74
N TYR A 382 -13.83 9.42 -3.76
CA TYR A 382 -13.55 8.63 -2.55
C TYR A 382 -12.58 9.37 -1.62
N ARG A 383 -11.52 9.98 -2.17
CA ARG A 383 -10.56 10.77 -1.41
C ARG A 383 -11.21 11.97 -0.70
N LEU A 384 -12.11 12.69 -1.37
CA LEU A 384 -12.84 13.82 -0.78
C LEU A 384 -13.68 13.41 0.43
N VAL A 385 -14.31 12.23 0.39
CA VAL A 385 -15.03 11.66 1.53
C VAL A 385 -14.09 11.40 2.70
N GLN A 386 -12.94 10.78 2.43
CA GLN A 386 -11.94 10.51 3.48
C GLN A 386 -11.35 11.79 4.08
N GLU A 387 -11.10 12.82 3.27
CA GLU A 387 -10.61 14.12 3.74
C GLU A 387 -11.64 14.86 4.59
N ARG A 388 -12.92 14.77 4.23
CA ARG A 388 -14.00 15.29 5.07
C ARG A 388 -14.04 14.58 6.42
N ILE A 389 -14.04 13.24 6.43
CA ILE A 389 -14.00 12.44 7.67
C ILE A 389 -12.77 12.80 8.50
N ALA A 390 -11.59 12.88 7.89
CA ALA A 390 -10.35 13.27 8.56
C ALA A 390 -10.45 14.66 9.20
N SER A 391 -11.10 15.62 8.53
CA SER A 391 -11.32 16.96 9.10
C SER A 391 -12.28 16.96 10.28
N GLU A 392 -13.34 16.14 10.23
CA GLU A 392 -14.32 15.98 11.32
C GLU A 392 -13.67 15.31 12.53
N VAL A 393 -12.85 14.27 12.31
CA VAL A 393 -12.03 13.62 13.35
C VAL A 393 -11.06 14.62 13.99
N LYS A 394 -10.34 15.41 13.19
CA LYS A 394 -9.40 16.43 13.71
C LYS A 394 -10.08 17.51 14.54
N ARG A 395 -11.31 17.92 14.19
CA ARG A 395 -12.08 18.87 15.00
C ARG A 395 -12.34 18.36 16.41
N LEU A 396 -12.40 17.04 16.62
CA LEU A 396 -12.56 16.41 17.92
C LEU A 396 -11.24 16.23 18.70
N GLY A 397 -10.11 16.72 18.16
CA GLY A 397 -8.79 16.61 18.78
C GLY A 397 -8.07 15.29 18.52
N PHE A 398 -8.41 14.61 17.43
CA PHE A 398 -7.86 13.31 17.04
C PHE A 398 -6.99 13.40 15.78
N ASN A 399 -6.35 12.28 15.41
CA ASN A 399 -5.28 12.24 14.40
C ASN A 399 -5.77 12.56 12.96
N GLY A 400 -6.77 11.83 12.47
CA GLY A 400 -7.32 12.00 11.12
C GLY A 400 -6.33 11.65 9.99
N THR A 401 -5.36 10.77 10.23
CA THR A 401 -4.44 10.27 9.19
C THR A 401 -5.19 9.34 8.25
N ILE A 402 -4.99 9.50 6.94
CA ILE A 402 -5.62 8.66 5.92
C ILE A 402 -4.57 7.68 5.37
N HIS A 403 -4.85 6.38 5.44
CA HIS A 403 -4.02 5.34 4.83
C HIS A 403 -4.89 4.23 4.21
N GLY A 404 -4.87 4.15 2.88
CA GLY A 404 -5.72 3.23 2.14
C GLY A 404 -7.20 3.56 2.35
N CYS A 405 -7.96 2.59 2.84
CA CYS A 405 -9.39 2.76 3.12
C CYS A 405 -9.68 3.31 4.53
N ILE A 406 -8.66 3.63 5.32
CA ILE A 406 -8.79 3.89 6.75
C ILE A 406 -8.48 5.37 7.06
N VAL A 407 -9.25 5.95 7.97
CA VAL A 407 -8.98 7.22 8.64
C VAL A 407 -8.78 6.96 10.13
N ASP A 408 -7.60 7.27 10.65
CA ASP A 408 -7.25 7.02 12.05
C ASP A 408 -7.89 8.06 12.98
N VAL A 409 -8.52 7.59 14.06
CA VAL A 409 -8.95 8.43 15.19
C VAL A 409 -7.77 8.59 16.14
N ASN A 410 -7.21 7.46 16.57
CA ASN A 410 -5.93 7.40 17.26
C ASN A 410 -5.18 6.15 16.79
N TYR A 411 -4.09 5.78 17.45
CA TYR A 411 -3.27 4.63 17.06
C TYR A 411 -4.05 3.30 16.99
N TYR A 412 -5.05 3.10 17.86
CA TYR A 412 -5.80 1.85 17.95
C TYR A 412 -7.22 1.92 17.41
N ASN A 413 -7.74 3.12 17.15
CA ASN A 413 -9.15 3.35 16.81
C ASN A 413 -9.25 4.01 15.45
N HIS A 414 -10.12 3.46 14.61
CA HIS A 414 -10.12 3.73 13.18
C HIS A 414 -11.54 3.84 12.61
N ILE A 415 -11.65 4.56 11.50
CA ILE A 415 -12.84 4.63 10.65
C ILE A 415 -12.45 4.09 9.27
N MET A 416 -13.01 2.95 8.86
CA MET A 416 -12.83 2.44 7.50
C MET A 416 -13.98 2.91 6.61
N VAL A 417 -13.64 3.42 5.42
CA VAL A 417 -14.60 3.73 4.36
C VAL A 417 -14.55 2.61 3.33
N ASN A 418 -15.63 1.86 3.14
CA ASN A 418 -15.66 0.80 2.15
C ASN A 418 -15.63 1.40 0.72
N PRO A 419 -14.63 1.06 -0.13
CA PRO A 419 -14.52 1.63 -1.47
C PRO A 419 -15.61 1.15 -2.44
N TYR A 420 -16.36 0.10 -2.12
CA TYR A 420 -17.40 -0.45 -3.01
C TYR A 420 -18.78 0.18 -2.81
N ASP A 421 -19.16 0.46 -1.55
CA ASP A 421 -20.49 0.97 -1.20
C ASP A 421 -20.47 2.25 -0.35
N GLY A 422 -19.28 2.76 -0.02
CA GLY A 422 -19.10 3.99 0.77
C GLY A 422 -19.44 3.86 2.25
N LYS A 423 -19.79 2.66 2.75
CA LYS A 423 -20.18 2.49 4.15
C LYS A 423 -19.01 2.71 5.11
N LEU A 424 -19.35 3.28 6.27
CA LEU A 424 -18.40 3.53 7.35
C LEU A 424 -18.42 2.40 8.38
N THR A 425 -17.23 1.96 8.76
CA THR A 425 -17.01 1.00 9.85
C THR A 425 -16.13 1.64 10.90
N TYR A 426 -16.67 1.76 12.12
CA TYR A 426 -15.96 2.27 13.30
C TYR A 426 -15.40 1.09 14.07
N TYR A 427 -14.10 1.04 14.32
CA TYR A 427 -13.51 -0.13 14.98
C TYR A 427 -12.24 0.16 15.76
N TYR A 428 -12.00 -0.67 16.78
CA TYR A 428 -10.77 -0.76 17.56
C TYR A 428 -9.94 -1.93 17.05
N SER A 429 -8.63 -1.74 16.86
CA SER A 429 -7.68 -2.75 16.38
C SER A 429 -6.35 -2.65 17.13
N PRO A 430 -6.16 -3.43 18.21
CA PRO A 430 -4.91 -3.41 18.98
C PRO A 430 -3.77 -4.13 18.26
N VAL A 431 -4.12 -5.07 17.39
CA VAL A 431 -3.19 -5.92 16.66
C VAL A 431 -3.68 -6.06 15.24
N PHE A 432 -2.77 -5.95 14.28
CA PHE A 432 -3.10 -6.00 12.87
C PHE A 432 -3.81 -7.33 12.50
N GLY A 433 -5.03 -7.25 11.97
CA GLY A 433 -5.87 -8.41 11.66
C GLY A 433 -6.82 -8.85 12.79
N VAL A 434 -6.86 -8.12 13.91
CA VAL A 434 -7.86 -8.27 14.98
C VAL A 434 -8.63 -6.97 15.10
N ALA A 435 -9.96 -7.03 15.13
CA ALA A 435 -10.79 -5.84 15.23
C ALA A 435 -12.06 -6.06 16.06
N LYS A 436 -12.49 -5.01 16.76
CA LYS A 436 -13.81 -4.90 17.40
C LYS A 436 -14.57 -3.76 16.75
N GLN A 437 -15.72 -4.05 16.13
CA GLN A 437 -16.56 -3.04 15.47
C GLN A 437 -17.57 -2.42 16.43
N PHE A 438 -17.88 -1.14 16.23
CA PHE A 438 -18.88 -0.38 16.98
C PHE A 438 -20.04 0.04 16.08
N ALA A 439 -21.24 0.05 16.65
CA ALA A 439 -22.48 0.40 15.94
C ALA A 439 -22.53 1.86 15.44
N SER A 440 -21.84 2.77 16.13
CA SER A 440 -21.76 4.19 15.78
C SER A 440 -20.43 4.79 16.22
N PHE A 441 -20.13 5.97 15.70
CA PHE A 441 -18.98 6.74 16.14
C PHE A 441 -19.11 7.17 17.61
N ASP A 442 -20.31 7.51 18.09
CA ASP A 442 -20.56 7.82 19.50
C ASP A 442 -20.13 6.65 20.42
N LYS A 443 -20.41 5.40 20.01
CA LYS A 443 -20.00 4.21 20.77
C LYS A 443 -18.50 3.97 20.76
N LEU A 444 -17.84 4.20 19.62
CA LEU A 444 -16.38 4.19 19.54
C LEU A 444 -15.80 5.27 20.48
N LEU A 445 -16.37 6.47 20.46
CA LEU A 445 -15.90 7.58 21.27
C LEU A 445 -16.11 7.36 22.77
N GLU A 446 -17.26 6.81 23.17
CA GLU A 446 -17.52 6.38 24.54
C GLU A 446 -16.47 5.36 25.02
N SER A 447 -16.09 4.40 24.16
CA SER A 447 -15.04 3.42 24.47
C SER A 447 -13.70 4.11 24.70
N ILE A 448 -13.29 4.99 23.79
CA ILE A 448 -12.04 5.76 23.90
C ILE A 448 -12.03 6.61 25.16
N ASN A 449 -13.11 7.32 25.46
CA ASN A 449 -13.17 8.21 26.62
C ASN A 449 -13.23 7.46 27.94
N LYS A 450 -13.85 6.27 27.97
CA LYS A 450 -13.84 5.42 29.15
C LYS A 450 -12.42 4.93 29.47
N GLU A 451 -11.70 4.47 28.45
CA GLU A 451 -10.30 4.03 28.54
C GLU A 451 -9.39 5.18 29.00
N ARG A 452 -9.44 6.33 28.30
CA ARG A 452 -8.66 7.53 28.65
C ARG A 452 -8.99 8.10 30.02
N LEU A 453 -10.22 7.96 30.52
CA LEU A 453 -10.61 8.43 31.85
C LEU A 453 -10.10 7.45 32.93
N SER A 454 -10.16 6.14 32.71
CA SER A 454 -9.57 5.16 33.62
C SER A 454 -8.05 5.29 33.72
N GLU A 455 -7.41 5.67 32.62
CA GLU A 455 -5.97 5.90 32.50
C GLU A 455 -5.55 7.32 32.90
N GLN A 456 -6.49 8.18 33.31
CA GLN A 456 -6.25 9.59 33.67
C GLN A 456 -5.60 10.43 32.55
N ILE A 457 -5.67 9.98 31.30
CA ILE A 457 -5.15 10.65 30.09
C ILE A 457 -6.03 11.86 29.69
N THR A 458 -7.30 11.86 30.08
CA THR A 458 -8.24 12.95 29.78
C THR A 458 -9.05 13.33 31.02
N THR A 459 -9.43 14.60 31.13
CA THR A 459 -10.30 15.08 32.20
C THR A 459 -11.77 15.01 31.80
N ALA A 460 -12.67 15.02 32.79
CA ALA A 460 -14.11 15.11 32.56
C ALA A 460 -14.48 16.39 31.77
N GLU A 461 -13.76 17.50 31.99
CA GLU A 461 -13.96 18.76 31.26
C GLU A 461 -13.60 18.63 29.78
N GLN A 462 -12.49 17.96 29.45
CA GLN A 462 -12.10 17.69 28.06
C GLN A 462 -13.10 16.78 27.34
N ILE A 463 -13.63 15.78 28.04
CA ILE A 463 -14.71 14.92 27.50
C ILE A 463 -15.95 15.77 27.22
N GLU A 464 -16.30 16.69 28.12
CA GLU A 464 -17.45 17.56 27.94
C GLU A 464 -17.28 18.54 26.76
N GLU A 465 -16.08 19.10 26.58
CA GLU A 465 -15.75 19.90 25.41
C GLU A 465 -15.85 19.09 24.12
N GLN A 466 -15.33 17.86 24.12
CA GLN A 466 -15.44 16.97 22.96
C GLN A 466 -16.89 16.60 22.64
N LYS A 467 -17.73 16.38 23.65
CA LYS A 467 -19.18 16.17 23.47
C LYS A 467 -19.87 17.39 22.87
N LYS A 468 -19.48 18.61 23.26
CA LYS A 468 -20.02 19.84 22.65
C LYS A 468 -19.66 19.91 21.17
N ILE A 469 -18.41 19.60 20.81
CA ILE A 469 -17.96 19.57 19.41
C ILE A 469 -18.72 18.50 18.63
N LEU A 470 -18.90 17.31 19.20
CA LEU A 470 -19.69 16.24 18.59
C LEU A 470 -21.15 16.66 18.37
N GLY A 471 -21.76 17.36 19.33
CA GLY A 471 -23.12 17.90 19.19
C GLY A 471 -23.23 18.95 18.07
N VAL A 472 -22.18 19.72 17.81
CA VAL A 472 -22.10 20.62 16.64
C VAL A 472 -22.01 19.82 15.34
N LEU A 473 -21.12 18.81 15.29
CA LEU A 473 -20.96 17.94 14.13
C LEU A 473 -22.25 17.19 13.77
N GLN A 474 -23.00 16.72 14.75
CA GLN A 474 -24.32 16.12 14.54
C GLN A 474 -25.31 17.09 13.89
N LYS A 475 -25.36 18.34 14.35
CA LYS A 475 -26.22 19.39 13.75
C LYS A 475 -25.81 19.75 12.32
N GLU A 476 -24.51 19.65 12.01
CA GLU A 476 -23.96 19.86 10.67
C GLU A 476 -24.11 18.63 9.75
N ASN A 477 -24.75 17.55 10.21
CA ASN A 477 -24.83 16.27 9.50
C ASN A 477 -23.45 15.75 9.05
N ALA A 478 -22.46 15.81 9.96
CA ALA A 478 -21.13 15.27 9.75
C ALA A 478 -21.19 13.78 9.33
N LEU A 479 -20.27 13.36 8.45
CA LEU A 479 -20.24 12.00 7.93
C LEU A 479 -19.99 10.97 9.03
N ILE A 480 -19.12 11.29 9.99
CA ILE A 480 -18.83 10.41 11.13
C ILE A 480 -20.04 10.15 12.04
N CYS A 481 -21.06 11.03 12.00
CA CYS A 481 -22.27 10.90 12.81
C CYS A 481 -23.38 10.09 12.12
N GLN A 482 -23.15 9.61 10.89
CA GLN A 482 -24.15 8.86 10.15
C GLN A 482 -24.32 7.45 10.73
N PRO A 483 -25.57 7.00 10.97
CA PRO A 483 -25.84 5.67 11.50
C PRO A 483 -25.46 4.57 10.49
N GLN A 484 -24.97 3.43 10.98
CA GLN A 484 -24.74 2.26 10.14
C GLN A 484 -26.09 1.69 9.65
N GLN A 485 -26.22 1.52 8.33
CA GLN A 485 -27.45 0.99 7.74
C GLN A 485 -27.65 -0.52 7.95
N ASN A 486 -26.57 -1.28 8.21
CA ASN A 486 -26.61 -2.72 8.50
C ASN A 486 -25.69 -3.03 9.69
N LEU A 487 -26.27 -3.40 10.82
CA LEU A 487 -25.53 -3.85 12.00
C LEU A 487 -25.01 -5.28 11.77
N SER A 488 -23.71 -5.48 11.92
CA SER A 488 -23.09 -6.81 11.87
C SER A 488 -23.39 -7.60 13.15
N GLU A 489 -23.57 -8.92 13.05
CA GLU A 489 -23.66 -9.81 14.24
C GLU A 489 -22.38 -9.84 15.11
N TYR A 490 -21.30 -9.25 14.58
CA TYR A 490 -19.99 -9.14 15.21
C TYR A 490 -19.74 -7.80 15.92
N ILE A 491 -20.76 -6.93 16.03
CA ILE A 491 -20.65 -5.70 16.81
C ILE A 491 -20.31 -6.03 18.26
N ASP A 492 -19.40 -5.23 18.82
CA ASP A 492 -18.84 -5.38 20.16
C ASP A 492 -18.09 -6.70 20.44
N LYS A 493 -17.83 -7.52 19.42
CA LYS A 493 -17.02 -8.73 19.52
C LYS A 493 -15.67 -8.53 18.86
N MET A 494 -14.62 -9.07 19.49
CA MET A 494 -13.31 -9.19 18.85
C MET A 494 -13.36 -10.28 17.78
N ILE A 495 -12.99 -9.92 16.56
CA ILE A 495 -12.94 -10.84 15.42
C ILE A 495 -11.56 -10.84 14.76
N PHE A 496 -11.21 -11.99 14.18
CA PHE A 496 -10.05 -12.11 13.30
C PHE A 496 -10.45 -11.80 11.87
N ILE A 497 -9.65 -10.99 11.18
CA ILE A 497 -9.87 -10.58 9.79
C ILE A 497 -8.69 -11.08 8.96
N ASP A 498 -8.98 -11.88 7.93
CA ASP A 498 -7.98 -12.35 6.98
C ASP A 498 -7.33 -11.15 6.27
N ARG A 499 -6.00 -11.10 6.23
CA ARG A 499 -5.25 -9.94 5.68
C ARG A 499 -5.17 -9.93 4.15
N LYS A 500 -5.36 -11.09 3.50
CA LYS A 500 -5.26 -11.30 2.05
C LYS A 500 -6.62 -11.27 1.38
N GLU A 501 -7.65 -11.79 2.04
CA GLU A 501 -8.99 -11.96 1.47
C GLU A 501 -10.03 -10.96 2.02
N SER A 502 -9.57 -9.88 2.66
CA SER A 502 -10.44 -8.82 3.17
C SER A 502 -10.19 -7.46 2.53
N LEU A 503 -10.98 -6.48 2.98
CA LEU A 503 -10.79 -5.06 2.68
C LEU A 503 -9.39 -4.53 3.04
N TYR A 504 -8.62 -5.20 3.91
CA TYR A 504 -7.21 -4.82 4.13
C TYR A 504 -6.33 -5.00 2.90
N ALA A 505 -6.60 -6.00 2.04
CA ALA A 505 -5.88 -6.17 0.78
C ALA A 505 -6.22 -5.05 -0.21
N VAL A 506 -7.51 -4.69 -0.28
CA VAL A 506 -8.00 -3.57 -1.10
C VAL A 506 -7.41 -2.25 -0.60
N SER A 507 -7.47 -2.01 0.71
CA SER A 507 -6.90 -0.84 1.39
C SER A 507 -5.42 -0.66 1.06
N ARG A 508 -4.61 -1.73 1.10
CA ARG A 508 -3.19 -1.67 0.71
C ARG A 508 -2.98 -1.22 -0.73
N ARG A 509 -3.83 -1.66 -1.68
CA ARG A 509 -3.77 -1.23 -3.08
C ARG A 509 -4.22 0.21 -3.24
N VAL A 510 -5.32 0.61 -2.61
CA VAL A 510 -5.81 2.01 -2.58
C VAL A 510 -4.73 2.93 -2.01
N ASN A 511 -4.04 2.51 -0.96
CA ASN A 511 -2.95 3.26 -0.35
C ASN A 511 -1.85 3.58 -1.37
N GLN A 512 -1.50 2.66 -2.27
CA GLN A 512 -0.52 2.94 -3.33
C GLN A 512 -1.00 4.02 -4.31
N VAL A 513 -2.27 3.98 -4.71
CA VAL A 513 -2.86 4.96 -5.65
C VAL A 513 -3.05 6.34 -5.01
N GLN A 514 -3.34 6.39 -3.70
CA GLN A 514 -3.50 7.65 -2.97
C GLN A 514 -2.25 8.56 -2.97
N ARG A 515 -1.06 8.02 -3.29
CA ARG A 515 0.16 8.82 -3.46
C ARG A 515 0.06 9.84 -4.58
N LEU A 516 -0.88 9.68 -5.51
CA LEU A 516 -1.22 10.70 -6.49
C LEU A 516 -1.72 12.01 -5.85
N PHE A 517 -2.34 11.94 -4.66
CA PHE A 517 -2.86 13.10 -3.95
C PHE A 517 -1.86 13.68 -2.96
N SER A 518 -1.05 12.82 -2.30
CA SER A 518 -0.14 13.26 -1.25
C SER A 518 1.29 13.54 -1.71
N ALA A 519 1.72 12.96 -2.84
CA ALA A 519 3.12 12.92 -3.25
C ALA A 519 3.33 13.01 -4.78
N ASN A 520 2.26 13.31 -5.55
CA ASN A 520 2.25 13.29 -7.01
C ASN A 520 2.92 12.04 -7.63
N LEU A 521 2.80 10.90 -6.96
CA LEU A 521 3.54 9.69 -7.28
C LEU A 521 2.58 8.56 -7.69
N LEU A 522 2.77 8.04 -8.90
CA LEU A 522 2.10 6.83 -9.37
C LEU A 522 2.84 5.60 -8.82
N ARG A 523 2.11 4.64 -8.23
CA ARG A 523 2.62 3.34 -7.75
C ARG A 523 1.81 2.13 -8.19
N GLU A 524 0.84 2.35 -9.07
CA GLU A 524 -0.02 1.30 -9.61
C GLU A 524 -0.16 1.49 -11.12
N TRP A 525 -0.34 0.38 -11.83
CA TRP A 525 -0.47 0.37 -13.27
C TRP A 525 -1.51 -0.68 -13.68
N ASP A 526 -2.41 -0.28 -14.58
CA ASP A 526 -3.42 -1.17 -15.14
C ASP A 526 -3.64 -0.85 -16.62
N ASN A 527 -3.12 -1.70 -17.51
CA ASN A 527 -3.21 -1.51 -18.95
C ASN A 527 -4.65 -1.31 -19.44
N THR A 528 -5.65 -1.84 -18.71
CA THR A 528 -7.07 -1.69 -19.09
C THR A 528 -7.55 -0.24 -19.01
N LEU A 529 -6.91 0.61 -18.20
CA LEU A 529 -7.29 2.01 -18.00
C LEU A 529 -6.74 2.97 -19.06
N VAL A 530 -5.77 2.51 -19.86
CA VAL A 530 -5.09 3.33 -20.89
C VAL A 530 -5.27 2.78 -22.31
N ALA A 531 -5.74 1.55 -22.46
CA ALA A 531 -5.90 0.88 -23.75
C ALA A 531 -6.86 1.60 -24.72
N SER A 532 -7.85 2.34 -24.23
CA SER A 532 -8.85 3.02 -25.08
C SER A 532 -8.40 4.39 -25.63
N LYS A 533 -7.24 4.91 -25.22
CA LYS A 533 -6.75 6.26 -25.56
C LYS A 533 -5.45 6.28 -26.37
N ILE A 534 -4.97 5.13 -26.81
CA ILE A 534 -3.72 5.03 -27.60
C ILE A 534 -4.04 5.30 -29.07
N GLU A 535 -3.66 6.48 -29.59
CA GLU A 535 -3.39 6.62 -31.02
C GLU A 535 -2.11 5.85 -31.32
N PHE A 536 -2.24 4.62 -31.84
CA PHE A 536 -1.08 3.81 -32.22
C PHE A 536 -0.38 4.46 -33.41
N LYS A 537 0.64 5.28 -33.13
CA LYS A 537 1.63 5.68 -34.13
C LYS A 537 2.86 4.79 -33.95
N SER A 538 3.11 4.00 -35.00
CA SER A 538 4.33 3.23 -35.28
C SER A 538 4.35 1.73 -34.95
N ASN A 539 5.13 1.03 -35.78
CA ASN A 539 5.12 -0.39 -36.09
C ASN A 539 5.70 -1.34 -35.00
N GLU A 540 5.87 -0.91 -33.75
CA GLU A 540 6.58 -1.71 -32.74
C GLU A 540 5.71 -2.27 -31.59
N ILE A 541 4.48 -1.76 -31.38
CA ILE A 541 3.51 -2.38 -30.47
C ILE A 541 2.38 -2.98 -31.30
N SER A 542 2.64 -4.17 -31.85
CA SER A 542 1.59 -4.89 -32.58
C SER A 542 0.49 -5.31 -31.59
N GLY A 543 -0.78 -5.09 -31.92
CA GLY A 543 -1.93 -5.56 -31.12
C GLY A 543 -1.89 -7.06 -30.78
N TYR A 544 -1.02 -7.81 -31.47
CA TYR A 544 -0.58 -9.15 -31.14
C TYR A 544 -0.07 -9.37 -29.72
N ASN A 545 0.72 -8.44 -29.16
CA ASN A 545 1.28 -8.58 -27.83
C ASN A 545 0.18 -8.43 -26.76
N LEU A 546 -0.78 -7.54 -26.99
CA LEU A 546 -1.93 -7.35 -26.10
C LEU A 546 -2.82 -8.60 -26.04
N ILE A 547 -3.08 -9.26 -27.17
CA ILE A 547 -3.91 -10.47 -27.19
C ILE A 547 -3.16 -11.74 -26.72
N GLU A 548 -1.83 -11.72 -26.54
CA GLU A 548 -1.12 -12.86 -25.96
C GLU A 548 -1.44 -13.07 -24.48
N ASP A 549 -1.67 -11.99 -23.74
CA ASP A 549 -1.95 -12.02 -22.32
C ASP A 549 -3.41 -12.41 -22.03
N ASN A 550 -4.35 -11.89 -22.81
CA ASN A 550 -5.77 -12.25 -22.73
C ASN A 550 -6.47 -11.98 -24.06
N TRP A 551 -7.26 -12.93 -24.57
CA TRP A 551 -7.99 -12.73 -25.82
C TRP A 551 -8.94 -11.53 -25.75
N LYS A 552 -9.50 -11.25 -24.56
CA LYS A 552 -10.46 -10.16 -24.35
C LYS A 552 -9.89 -8.79 -24.69
N ASN A 553 -8.56 -8.64 -24.68
CA ASN A 553 -7.89 -7.42 -25.08
C ASN A 553 -8.15 -7.06 -26.55
N ILE A 554 -8.60 -8.01 -27.39
CA ILE A 554 -9.03 -7.71 -28.76
C ILE A 554 -10.28 -6.83 -28.80
N LEU A 555 -11.13 -6.89 -27.78
CA LEU A 555 -12.34 -6.05 -27.65
C LEU A 555 -11.99 -4.59 -27.31
N LEU A 556 -10.73 -4.34 -26.92
CA LEU A 556 -10.22 -2.99 -26.64
C LEU A 556 -9.68 -2.30 -27.91
N LEU A 557 -9.56 -3.03 -29.01
CA LEU A 557 -9.07 -2.50 -30.29
C LEU A 557 -10.24 -1.94 -31.11
N ARG A 558 -9.98 -0.88 -31.88
CA ARG A 558 -10.94 -0.42 -32.88
C ARG A 558 -11.12 -1.50 -33.95
N ARG A 559 -12.32 -1.59 -34.53
CA ARG A 559 -12.68 -2.67 -35.45
C ARG A 559 -11.77 -2.72 -36.67
N GLU A 560 -11.34 -1.55 -37.16
CA GLU A 560 -10.39 -1.38 -38.27
C GLU A 560 -8.97 -1.87 -37.97
N ASP A 561 -8.58 -1.92 -36.70
CA ASP A 561 -7.24 -2.35 -36.26
C ASP A 561 -7.20 -3.88 -35.99
N VAL A 562 -8.36 -4.54 -35.97
CA VAL A 562 -8.47 -5.99 -35.76
C VAL A 562 -8.17 -6.74 -37.07
N THR A 563 -7.06 -7.46 -37.09
CA THR A 563 -6.65 -8.25 -38.26
C THR A 563 -7.13 -9.71 -38.18
N GLU A 564 -7.37 -10.33 -39.34
CA GLU A 564 -7.71 -11.77 -39.43
C GLU A 564 -6.66 -12.64 -38.73
N LYS A 565 -5.38 -12.26 -38.86
CA LYS A 565 -4.25 -12.97 -38.27
C LYS A 565 -4.34 -12.97 -36.72
N MET A 566 -4.85 -11.90 -36.10
CA MET A 566 -5.06 -11.80 -34.65
C MET A 566 -6.22 -12.69 -34.18
N LEU A 567 -7.34 -12.66 -34.90
CA LEU A 567 -8.50 -13.51 -34.66
C LEU A 567 -8.12 -15.00 -34.80
N ARG A 568 -7.35 -15.35 -35.84
CA ARG A 568 -6.79 -16.70 -36.01
C ARG A 568 -5.92 -17.10 -34.83
N LYS A 569 -5.11 -16.21 -34.26
CA LYS A 569 -4.28 -16.53 -33.09
C LYS A 569 -5.12 -16.85 -31.85
N ILE A 570 -6.22 -16.14 -31.63
CA ILE A 570 -7.13 -16.41 -30.51
C ILE A 570 -7.87 -17.74 -30.72
N ILE A 571 -8.41 -17.96 -31.92
CA ILE A 571 -9.22 -19.16 -32.20
C ILE A 571 -8.37 -20.41 -32.32
N LEU A 572 -7.23 -20.34 -33.02
CA LEU A 572 -6.31 -21.47 -33.22
C LEU A 572 -5.33 -21.66 -32.06
N GLY A 573 -5.27 -20.71 -31.13
CA GLY A 573 -4.27 -20.64 -30.08
C GLY A 573 -4.16 -21.93 -29.30
N ARG A 574 -2.96 -22.56 -29.38
CA ARG A 574 -2.52 -23.67 -28.52
C ARG A 574 -1.84 -23.17 -27.24
N ASN A 575 -1.77 -21.86 -27.06
CA ASN A 575 -0.97 -21.24 -26.01
C ASN A 575 -1.71 -21.28 -24.67
N LYS A 576 -1.06 -21.80 -23.63
CA LYS A 576 -1.61 -22.03 -22.29
C LYS A 576 -2.14 -20.78 -21.57
N ARG A 577 -1.93 -19.58 -22.13
CA ARG A 577 -2.31 -18.28 -21.55
C ARG A 577 -3.49 -17.59 -22.23
N ASN A 578 -3.90 -18.07 -23.42
CA ASN A 578 -5.01 -17.50 -24.17
C ASN A 578 -6.06 -18.60 -24.44
N LEU A 579 -7.10 -18.61 -23.60
CA LEU A 579 -8.10 -19.68 -23.54
C LEU A 579 -9.51 -19.15 -23.84
N PHE A 580 -9.73 -18.50 -24.98
CA PHE A 580 -11.10 -18.17 -25.41
C PHE A 580 -12.05 -19.37 -25.22
N PRO A 581 -13.22 -19.23 -24.57
CA PRO A 581 -13.87 -17.99 -24.09
C PRO A 581 -13.58 -17.59 -22.62
N TYR A 582 -12.60 -18.18 -21.95
CA TYR A 582 -12.25 -17.92 -20.55
C TYR A 582 -11.30 -16.72 -20.39
N ILE A 583 -11.44 -15.99 -19.28
CA ILE A 583 -10.68 -14.77 -18.96
C ILE A 583 -9.67 -14.96 -17.82
N SER A 584 -9.75 -16.05 -17.08
CA SER A 584 -8.78 -16.42 -16.04
C SER A 584 -8.58 -17.93 -15.97
N TYR A 585 -7.45 -18.34 -15.43
CA TYR A 585 -7.06 -19.74 -15.31
C TYR A 585 -6.12 -19.96 -14.12
N GLU A 586 -6.05 -21.19 -13.65
CA GLU A 586 -5.09 -21.65 -12.65
C GLU A 586 -4.14 -22.69 -13.25
N ASN A 587 -2.88 -22.68 -12.81
CA ASN A 587 -1.87 -23.64 -13.26
C ASN A 587 -1.54 -24.61 -12.12
N TRP A 588 -1.99 -25.85 -12.27
CA TRP A 588 -1.72 -26.93 -11.33
C TRP A 588 -0.86 -27.98 -12.00
N GLY A 589 0.42 -28.08 -11.57
CA GLY A 589 1.34 -29.10 -12.07
C GLY A 589 1.62 -29.03 -13.59
N GLY A 590 1.58 -27.83 -14.18
CA GLY A 590 1.80 -27.62 -15.62
C GLY A 590 0.57 -27.85 -16.50
N LYS A 591 -0.59 -28.21 -15.91
CA LYS A 591 -1.90 -28.25 -16.56
C LYS A 591 -2.67 -26.98 -16.22
N VAL A 592 -3.34 -26.41 -17.23
CA VAL A 592 -4.10 -25.17 -17.10
C VAL A 592 -5.58 -25.50 -16.96
N PHE A 593 -6.20 -24.97 -15.91
CA PHE A 593 -7.62 -25.12 -15.63
C PHE A 593 -8.31 -23.76 -15.79
N PRO A 594 -9.28 -23.62 -16.71
CA PRO A 594 -10.05 -22.40 -16.82
C PRO A 594 -10.90 -22.17 -15.55
N LEU A 595 -10.90 -20.93 -15.02
CA LEU A 595 -11.62 -20.57 -13.80
C LEU A 595 -12.87 -19.74 -14.10
N CYS A 596 -12.69 -18.58 -14.76
CA CYS A 596 -13.78 -17.66 -15.07
C CYS A 596 -14.03 -17.60 -16.57
N ARG A 597 -15.25 -17.92 -16.98
CA ARG A 597 -15.75 -17.73 -18.35
C ARG A 597 -16.07 -16.25 -18.59
N ALA A 598 -15.84 -15.73 -19.79
CA ALA A 598 -16.30 -14.38 -20.15
C ALA A 598 -17.83 -14.28 -20.10
N LYS A 599 -18.31 -13.04 -19.93
CA LYS A 599 -19.76 -12.76 -20.03
C LYS A 599 -20.23 -12.98 -21.46
N ASP A 600 -21.51 -13.33 -21.63
CA ASP A 600 -22.08 -13.66 -22.93
C ASP A 600 -21.97 -12.49 -23.93
N GLU A 601 -22.15 -11.25 -23.47
CA GLU A 601 -22.04 -10.05 -24.31
C GLU A 601 -20.62 -9.86 -24.88
N GLU A 602 -19.60 -10.29 -24.14
CA GLU A 602 -18.19 -10.18 -24.54
C GLU A 602 -17.82 -11.24 -25.58
N ILE A 603 -18.40 -12.43 -25.46
CA ILE A 603 -18.27 -13.52 -26.42
C ILE A 603 -18.99 -13.14 -27.72
N GLU A 604 -20.21 -12.59 -27.62
CA GLU A 604 -20.95 -12.10 -28.79
C GLU A 604 -20.19 -10.98 -29.52
N LEU A 605 -19.64 -10.02 -28.77
CA LEU A 605 -18.84 -8.94 -29.36
C LEU A 605 -17.61 -9.50 -30.09
N PHE A 606 -16.91 -10.47 -29.50
CA PHE A 606 -15.80 -11.15 -30.17
C PHE A 606 -16.23 -11.82 -31.47
N MET A 607 -17.33 -12.59 -31.41
CA MET A 607 -17.83 -13.32 -32.58
C MET A 607 -18.26 -12.36 -33.70
N SER A 608 -18.69 -11.14 -33.38
CA SER A 608 -18.98 -10.08 -34.35
C SER A 608 -17.75 -9.50 -35.06
N LEU A 609 -16.54 -9.67 -34.47
CA LEU A 609 -15.28 -9.28 -35.09
C LEU A 609 -14.78 -10.33 -36.08
N VAL A 610 -15.24 -11.58 -35.98
CA VAL A 610 -14.81 -12.69 -36.86
C VAL A 610 -15.44 -12.51 -38.25
N PRO A 611 -14.64 -12.40 -39.33
CA PRO A 611 -15.17 -12.21 -40.67
C PRO A 611 -15.82 -13.49 -41.22
N ASP A 612 -16.79 -13.32 -42.11
CA ASP A 612 -17.54 -14.39 -42.79
C ASP A 612 -16.65 -15.45 -43.48
N SER A 613 -15.47 -15.06 -43.97
CA SER A 613 -14.49 -15.96 -44.57
C SER A 613 -13.95 -16.99 -43.58
N MET A 614 -13.74 -16.60 -42.32
CA MET A 614 -13.20 -17.46 -41.27
C MET A 614 -14.21 -18.51 -40.81
N PHE A 615 -15.51 -18.20 -40.78
CA PHE A 615 -16.55 -19.20 -40.46
C PHE A 615 -16.68 -20.31 -41.50
N LYS A 616 -16.21 -20.08 -42.74
CA LYS A 616 -16.16 -21.12 -43.79
C LYS A 616 -14.94 -22.03 -43.65
N ASP A 617 -13.89 -21.57 -42.98
CA ASP A 617 -12.66 -22.33 -42.72
C ASP A 617 -12.97 -23.50 -41.77
N ARG A 618 -12.69 -24.72 -42.23
CA ARG A 618 -12.96 -25.95 -41.48
C ARG A 618 -12.22 -26.00 -40.15
N ILE A 619 -10.96 -25.56 -40.11
CA ILE A 619 -10.12 -25.65 -38.90
C ILE A 619 -10.63 -24.66 -37.85
N ILE A 620 -10.95 -23.44 -38.28
CA ILE A 620 -11.52 -22.40 -37.41
C ILE A 620 -12.84 -22.87 -36.80
N ARG A 621 -13.73 -23.44 -37.62
CA ARG A 621 -15.01 -23.97 -37.16
C ARG A 621 -14.84 -25.08 -36.13
N GLU A 622 -13.96 -26.05 -36.38
CA GLU A 622 -13.68 -27.14 -35.44
C GLU A 622 -13.08 -26.62 -34.12
N GLN A 623 -12.20 -25.61 -34.16
CA GLN A 623 -11.65 -25.00 -32.94
C GLN A 623 -12.68 -24.20 -32.14
N LEU A 624 -13.54 -23.44 -32.82
CA LEU A 624 -14.64 -22.73 -32.14
C LEU A 624 -15.61 -23.70 -31.47
N MET A 625 -15.94 -24.81 -32.12
CA MET A 625 -16.76 -25.88 -31.54
C MET A 625 -16.13 -26.46 -30.28
N ASN A 626 -14.83 -26.77 -30.32
CA ASN A 626 -14.13 -27.29 -29.14
C ASN A 626 -14.01 -26.29 -27.99
N LYS A 627 -13.88 -24.99 -28.29
CA LYS A 627 -13.68 -23.94 -27.28
C LYS A 627 -14.98 -23.47 -26.64
N LEU A 628 -16.05 -23.35 -27.42
CA LEU A 628 -17.38 -22.94 -26.94
C LEU A 628 -18.18 -24.11 -26.36
N ASP A 629 -17.84 -25.33 -26.74
CA ASP A 629 -18.42 -26.58 -26.24
C ASP A 629 -19.97 -26.57 -26.31
N ASP A 630 -20.67 -26.89 -25.22
CA ASP A 630 -22.14 -26.87 -25.13
C ASP A 630 -22.75 -25.55 -25.66
N ASP A 631 -22.06 -24.40 -25.59
CA ASP A 631 -22.62 -23.12 -26.06
C ASP A 631 -22.33 -22.82 -27.54
N PHE A 632 -21.75 -23.74 -28.30
CA PHE A 632 -21.40 -23.48 -29.70
C PHE A 632 -22.60 -23.00 -30.53
N LEU A 633 -23.77 -23.61 -30.32
CA LEU A 633 -25.01 -23.25 -31.03
C LEU A 633 -25.49 -21.83 -30.71
N LYS A 634 -25.16 -21.30 -29.53
CA LYS A 634 -25.55 -19.98 -29.07
C LYS A 634 -24.84 -18.86 -29.83
N TYR A 635 -23.53 -19.00 -30.05
CA TYR A 635 -22.69 -17.93 -30.59
C TYR A 635 -22.31 -18.09 -32.06
N TYR A 636 -22.33 -19.31 -32.60
CA TYR A 636 -21.91 -19.54 -33.97
C TYR A 636 -22.98 -19.02 -34.97
N PRO A 637 -22.61 -18.31 -36.05
CA PRO A 637 -23.60 -17.63 -36.88
C PRO A 637 -24.51 -18.62 -37.63
N ALA A 638 -25.83 -18.41 -37.50
CA ALA A 638 -26.81 -19.41 -37.91
C ALA A 638 -26.83 -19.72 -39.43
N LYS A 639 -26.42 -18.74 -40.26
CA LYS A 639 -26.28 -18.89 -41.72
C LYS A 639 -25.27 -19.96 -42.15
N TYR A 640 -24.41 -20.43 -41.25
CA TYR A 640 -23.40 -21.45 -41.51
C TYR A 640 -23.72 -22.82 -40.89
N PHE A 641 -24.88 -22.97 -40.24
CA PHE A 641 -25.32 -24.28 -39.78
C PHE A 641 -25.88 -25.12 -40.92
N THR A 642 -25.30 -26.29 -41.09
CA THR A 642 -25.81 -27.37 -41.92
C THR A 642 -26.20 -28.55 -41.03
N TYR A 643 -27.06 -29.44 -41.53
CA TYR A 643 -27.41 -30.67 -40.81
C TYR A 643 -26.17 -31.49 -40.44
N ASP A 644 -25.20 -31.62 -41.36
CA ASP A 644 -23.92 -32.29 -41.11
C ASP A 644 -23.12 -31.67 -39.95
N LEU A 645 -23.15 -30.34 -39.81
CA LEU A 645 -22.45 -29.65 -38.73
C LEU A 645 -23.14 -29.91 -37.39
N LEU A 646 -24.48 -29.94 -37.38
CA LEU A 646 -25.25 -30.29 -36.18
C LEU A 646 -24.95 -31.72 -35.71
N GLN A 647 -24.88 -32.68 -36.63
CA GLN A 647 -24.49 -34.06 -36.29
C GLN A 647 -23.08 -34.14 -35.70
N LYS A 648 -22.13 -33.36 -36.22
CA LYS A 648 -20.77 -33.27 -35.67
C LYS A 648 -20.73 -32.65 -34.29
N TYR A 649 -21.51 -31.60 -34.07
CA TYR A 649 -21.67 -30.97 -32.76
C TYR A 649 -22.22 -31.97 -31.74
N VAL A 650 -23.32 -32.66 -32.06
CA VAL A 650 -23.90 -33.69 -31.17
C VAL A 650 -22.91 -34.80 -30.88
N LYS A 651 -22.14 -35.25 -31.87
CA LYS A 651 -21.10 -36.27 -31.68
C LYS A 651 -19.97 -35.80 -30.75
N SER A 652 -19.67 -34.49 -30.74
CA SER A 652 -18.58 -33.90 -29.95
C SER A 652 -18.98 -33.58 -28.52
N CYS A 653 -20.11 -32.88 -28.34
CA CYS A 653 -20.58 -32.36 -27.04
C CYS A 653 -21.57 -33.31 -26.34
N GLY A 654 -22.05 -34.34 -27.06
CA GLY A 654 -23.01 -35.30 -26.56
C GLY A 654 -24.46 -34.94 -26.87
N GLU A 655 -25.32 -35.95 -26.74
CA GLU A 655 -26.74 -35.85 -27.09
C GLU A 655 -27.54 -34.87 -26.23
N LEU A 656 -27.16 -34.64 -24.97
CA LEU A 656 -27.88 -33.69 -24.12
C LEU A 656 -27.63 -32.23 -24.50
N ALA A 657 -26.50 -31.93 -25.15
CA ALA A 657 -26.11 -30.58 -25.53
C ALA A 657 -27.07 -29.95 -26.55
N ILE A 658 -27.70 -30.76 -27.41
CA ILE A 658 -28.72 -30.30 -28.37
C ILE A 658 -30.06 -29.96 -27.68
N ILE A 659 -30.39 -30.64 -26.57
CA ILE A 659 -31.61 -30.39 -25.80
C ILE A 659 -31.46 -29.07 -25.02
N LYS A 660 -30.32 -28.89 -24.33
CA LYS A 660 -30.00 -27.64 -23.61
C LYS A 660 -30.00 -26.40 -24.51
N ASN A 661 -29.60 -26.56 -25.77
CA ASN A 661 -29.44 -25.47 -26.73
C ASN A 661 -30.55 -25.43 -27.79
N ALA A 662 -31.68 -26.10 -27.54
CA ALA A 662 -32.83 -26.11 -28.43
C ALA A 662 -33.29 -24.70 -28.88
N PRO A 663 -33.27 -23.64 -28.03
CA PRO A 663 -33.60 -22.27 -28.44
C PRO A 663 -32.83 -21.73 -29.64
N TYR A 664 -31.63 -22.25 -29.91
CA TYR A 664 -30.79 -21.78 -31.01
C TYR A 664 -30.98 -22.59 -32.30
N LEU A 665 -31.61 -23.77 -32.24
CA LEU A 665 -31.89 -24.60 -33.41
C LEU A 665 -32.87 -23.94 -34.37
N ALA A 666 -33.82 -23.14 -33.85
CA ALA A 666 -34.80 -22.38 -34.62
C ALA A 666 -34.18 -21.45 -35.69
N ARG A 667 -32.93 -21.03 -35.47
CA ARG A 667 -32.22 -20.08 -36.35
C ARG A 667 -31.63 -20.73 -37.61
N MET A 668 -31.65 -22.06 -37.71
CA MET A 668 -30.97 -22.83 -38.77
C MET A 668 -31.83 -22.98 -40.04
N LYS A 669 -31.20 -23.25 -41.19
CA LYS A 669 -31.91 -23.32 -42.49
C LYS A 669 -32.63 -24.66 -42.74
N GLU A 670 -32.10 -25.78 -42.26
CA GLU A 670 -32.57 -27.14 -42.59
C GLU A 670 -33.59 -27.68 -41.57
N GLN A 671 -34.60 -26.88 -41.24
CA GLN A 671 -35.51 -27.13 -40.10
C GLN A 671 -36.18 -28.50 -40.10
N ALA A 672 -36.57 -29.04 -41.26
CA ALA A 672 -37.22 -30.34 -41.34
C ALA A 672 -36.30 -31.50 -40.88
N HIS A 673 -35.06 -31.52 -41.35
CA HIS A 673 -34.06 -32.54 -40.97
C HIS A 673 -33.62 -32.38 -39.52
N ILE A 674 -33.42 -31.13 -39.08
CA ILE A 674 -33.02 -30.79 -37.72
C ILE A 674 -34.11 -31.19 -36.72
N ARG A 675 -35.38 -30.89 -37.01
CA ARG A 675 -36.51 -31.24 -36.15
C ARG A 675 -36.65 -32.75 -35.97
N ARG A 676 -36.53 -33.52 -37.06
CA ARG A 676 -36.55 -34.98 -36.98
C ARG A 676 -35.42 -35.53 -36.10
N TYR A 677 -34.20 -35.05 -36.34
CA TYR A 677 -33.02 -35.48 -35.57
C TYR A 677 -33.08 -35.07 -34.10
N PHE A 678 -33.58 -33.87 -33.81
CA PHE A 678 -33.84 -33.42 -32.45
C PHE A 678 -34.83 -34.34 -31.74
N ILE A 679 -35.96 -34.67 -32.37
CA ILE A 679 -36.98 -35.55 -31.81
C ILE A 679 -36.41 -36.95 -31.51
N GLU A 680 -35.58 -37.51 -32.41
CA GLU A 680 -34.90 -38.80 -32.18
C GLU A 680 -33.99 -38.77 -30.94
N ILE A 681 -33.20 -37.71 -30.77
CA ILE A 681 -32.32 -37.55 -29.61
C ILE A 681 -33.13 -37.31 -28.33
N ALA A 682 -34.17 -36.48 -28.41
CA ALA A 682 -35.05 -36.15 -27.30
C ALA A 682 -35.81 -37.39 -26.79
N GLU A 683 -36.25 -38.27 -27.69
CA GLU A 683 -36.86 -39.56 -27.38
C GLU A 683 -35.89 -40.52 -26.69
N LYS A 684 -34.66 -40.63 -27.20
CA LYS A 684 -33.60 -41.46 -26.60
C LYS A 684 -33.28 -41.01 -25.17
N ASN A 685 -33.33 -39.70 -24.93
CA ASN A 685 -33.03 -39.04 -23.66
C ASN A 685 -34.30 -38.59 -22.89
N ALA A 686 -35.42 -39.32 -23.04
CA ALA A 686 -36.74 -38.91 -22.57
C ALA A 686 -36.82 -38.41 -21.11
N ASN A 687 -36.11 -39.04 -20.16
CA ASN A 687 -36.06 -38.63 -18.75
C ASN A 687 -35.46 -37.22 -18.54
N TYR A 688 -34.51 -36.82 -19.38
CA TYR A 688 -33.91 -35.49 -19.32
C TYR A 688 -34.79 -34.49 -20.05
N THR A 689 -35.22 -34.84 -21.27
CA THR A 689 -36.10 -34.01 -22.09
C THR A 689 -37.36 -33.60 -21.34
N ILE A 690 -38.01 -34.52 -20.62
CA ILE A 690 -39.24 -34.22 -19.90
C ILE A 690 -39.05 -33.20 -18.77
N LYS A 691 -37.90 -33.21 -18.10
CA LYS A 691 -37.60 -32.25 -17.03
C LYS A 691 -37.41 -30.83 -17.54
N HIS A 692 -37.04 -30.69 -18.82
CA HIS A 692 -36.75 -29.41 -19.47
C HIS A 692 -37.71 -29.10 -20.63
N ILE A 693 -38.87 -29.77 -20.68
CA ILE A 693 -39.79 -29.66 -21.83
C ILE A 693 -40.33 -28.24 -22.00
N ASP A 694 -40.55 -27.53 -20.89
CA ASP A 694 -41.05 -26.16 -20.88
C ASP A 694 -40.00 -25.14 -21.34
N GLU A 695 -38.71 -25.51 -21.29
CA GLU A 695 -37.58 -24.68 -21.77
C GLU A 695 -37.37 -24.83 -23.30
N LEU A 696 -38.01 -25.83 -23.93
CA LEU A 696 -37.92 -26.02 -25.37
C LEU A 696 -38.71 -24.95 -26.14
N PRO A 697 -38.25 -24.52 -27.33
CA PRO A 697 -39.03 -23.63 -28.17
C PRO A 697 -40.37 -24.26 -28.59
N LYS A 698 -41.40 -23.43 -28.75
CA LYS A 698 -42.77 -23.86 -29.08
C LYS A 698 -42.86 -24.75 -30.32
N GLU A 699 -42.01 -24.52 -31.32
CA GLU A 699 -41.94 -25.32 -32.55
C GLU A 699 -41.45 -26.78 -32.35
N TYR A 700 -40.72 -27.04 -31.26
CA TYR A 700 -40.28 -28.38 -30.85
C TYR A 700 -41.22 -29.00 -29.80
N GLN A 701 -42.06 -28.21 -29.13
CA GLN A 701 -43.16 -28.69 -28.27
C GLN A 701 -44.36 -29.17 -29.10
N CYS A 702 -44.14 -30.16 -29.94
CA CYS A 702 -45.15 -30.68 -30.86
C CYS A 702 -45.73 -32.02 -30.42
N GLU A 703 -46.92 -32.34 -30.92
CA GLU A 703 -47.61 -33.61 -30.64
C GLU A 703 -46.72 -34.83 -30.90
N GLU A 704 -45.97 -34.82 -32.01
CA GLU A 704 -45.03 -35.88 -32.38
C GLU A 704 -43.97 -36.15 -31.30
N LEU A 705 -43.39 -35.10 -30.69
CA LEU A 705 -42.43 -35.23 -29.60
C LEU A 705 -43.13 -35.80 -28.34
N TYR A 706 -44.29 -35.28 -27.98
CA TYR A 706 -45.05 -35.74 -26.81
C TYR A 706 -45.44 -37.22 -26.93
N GLN A 707 -45.89 -37.67 -28.11
CA GLN A 707 -46.22 -39.07 -28.38
C GLN A 707 -44.99 -39.98 -28.19
N LYS A 708 -43.84 -39.61 -28.76
CA LYS A 708 -42.58 -40.37 -28.65
C LYS A 708 -42.05 -40.42 -27.21
N LEU A 709 -42.11 -39.29 -26.49
CA LEU A 709 -41.72 -39.25 -25.07
C LEU A 709 -42.63 -40.12 -24.21
N ALA A 710 -43.94 -40.05 -24.42
CA ALA A 710 -44.92 -40.88 -23.70
C ALA A 710 -44.64 -42.38 -23.90
N LEU A 711 -44.41 -42.79 -25.14
CA LEU A 711 -44.09 -44.17 -25.49
C LEU A 711 -42.76 -44.64 -24.86
N SER A 712 -41.70 -43.84 -24.99
CA SER A 712 -40.36 -44.16 -24.44
C SER A 712 -40.36 -44.25 -22.90
N LEU A 713 -41.05 -43.32 -22.22
CA LEU A 713 -41.20 -43.34 -20.76
C LEU A 713 -42.05 -44.53 -20.28
N TYR A 714 -43.13 -44.85 -21.00
CA TYR A 714 -43.96 -46.02 -20.71
C TYR A 714 -43.15 -47.33 -20.80
N GLN A 715 -42.41 -47.50 -21.89
CA GLN A 715 -41.57 -48.69 -22.11
C GLN A 715 -40.46 -48.82 -21.05
N LYS A 716 -39.86 -47.71 -20.61
CA LYS A 716 -38.77 -47.73 -19.61
C LYS A 716 -39.25 -47.89 -18.16
N HIS A 717 -40.34 -47.22 -17.76
CA HIS A 717 -40.67 -47.06 -16.33
C HIS A 717 -42.08 -47.53 -15.92
N ARG A 718 -42.89 -48.05 -16.86
CA ARG A 718 -44.32 -48.35 -16.66
C ARG A 718 -45.14 -47.07 -16.34
N PRO A 719 -46.50 -47.08 -16.41
CA PRO A 719 -47.27 -45.82 -16.43
C PRO A 719 -47.18 -44.96 -15.16
N LYS A 720 -46.63 -45.47 -14.04
CA LYS A 720 -46.50 -44.73 -12.77
C LYS A 720 -45.55 -43.52 -12.80
N TRP A 721 -44.69 -43.41 -13.81
CA TRP A 721 -43.64 -42.36 -13.86
C TRP A 721 -43.74 -41.44 -15.08
N CYS A 722 -44.84 -41.49 -15.85
CA CYS A 722 -45.10 -40.56 -16.94
C CYS A 722 -45.97 -39.39 -16.44
N PRO A 723 -45.59 -38.11 -16.64
CA PRO A 723 -46.43 -36.98 -16.25
C PRO A 723 -47.80 -36.99 -16.94
N ASP A 724 -48.87 -36.71 -16.18
CA ASP A 724 -50.26 -36.79 -16.64
C ASP A 724 -50.53 -35.94 -17.90
N TYR A 725 -49.88 -34.78 -18.02
CA TYR A 725 -50.05 -33.87 -19.16
C TYR A 725 -49.44 -34.40 -20.47
N ILE A 726 -48.49 -35.33 -20.40
CA ILE A 726 -47.94 -36.05 -21.57
C ILE A 726 -48.74 -37.31 -21.87
N TRP A 727 -49.30 -37.95 -20.85
CA TRP A 727 -50.02 -39.22 -21.00
C TRP A 727 -51.20 -39.14 -21.98
N LYS A 728 -51.87 -37.99 -22.09
CA LYS A 728 -52.94 -37.76 -23.07
C LYS A 728 -52.50 -37.94 -24.54
N TYR A 729 -51.19 -37.95 -24.80
CA TYR A 729 -50.60 -38.19 -26.12
C TYR A 729 -50.11 -39.63 -26.30
N HIS A 730 -50.23 -40.51 -25.29
CA HIS A 730 -49.93 -41.93 -25.46
C HIS A 730 -51.05 -42.61 -26.28
N ASN A 731 -50.95 -42.58 -27.60
CA ASN A 731 -51.82 -43.37 -28.47
C ASN A 731 -51.35 -44.83 -28.47
N ASN A 732 -52.06 -45.71 -27.78
CA ASN A 732 -52.04 -47.12 -28.13
C ASN A 732 -53.46 -47.67 -28.33
N PRO A 733 -53.90 -47.91 -29.59
CA PRO A 733 -54.88 -48.93 -29.89
C PRO A 733 -54.16 -50.29 -29.99
N ARG A 734 -54.09 -50.98 -28.83
CA ARG A 734 -53.74 -52.40 -28.54
C ARG A 734 -52.57 -52.59 -27.59
#